data_AF-A0A2V5LDI6-F1
#
_entry.id   AF-A0A2V5LDI6-F1
#
_cell.length_a   1.000
_cell.length_b   1.000
_cell.length_c   1.000
_cell.angle_alpha   90.00
_cell.angle_beta   90.00
_cell.angle_gamma   90.00
#
_symmetry.space_group_name_H-M   'P 1'
#
loop_
_entity.id
_entity.type
_entity.pdbx_description
1 polymer ?
#
loop_
_entity_poly.entity_id
_entity_poly.type
_entity_poly.pdbx_seq_one_letter_code
_entity_poly.pdbx_strand_id
1 'polypeptide(L)'
;MDAIENTDPSVSGHPSDAVSEADIMIAARQVLTSSRPVTHSEFDDYAASRWAGDGVAKCKTVSRRSGDGIEVTKAFASFENDSTADQSIVRRSPAGSFRPTGFETLVARTVTRYLAKIVDESDVELCDIRDGMLQRINAELSLENKGRKESNSTSPALKKIQVLDEFIVVQVLLARNRIVMIDLTDGNGGAENGVLAIYEDFGPLEGLYNDSESRIMALISELRPSLSHKGIESAFSRMRRHAQVLRRTIDPHLIPVANGVFDHAKMELRPFSSDWVFLSKVQVDYDSNATSPHFTTPDSSTWEIEAWMASLSDSEGVPELLWEIISAAVRPYEAWDKSGFLAGPKGNGGKGTVLALIRKLLGRGSYASVSLVDFGDRFKKSSLVRANVNLVDENDVGAFAESLGDWKACVTGDVFTLDRKYKDPVEVSWQGFEVQCFNTMTPRMKDKSESLKRRLLIVPMVKSFKGVENKDIKRDYLQRDEVLRYVLKRALHMRHTELSNPPACEDALEEWFGTNNKVVGFWREFEDQFQWDLLPWAFLYDLYKEWFSKVEPSGKTEGYKPFIEALKSHLDDSQVWTTPDKSVRPGQHMDAVEPLIAEFDLRGWVNQSYTGNDPVKKCMPAPLKDNYRGLLRTSAGSGASGPSLVAAGAAEEQS
;
A
#
# COMPACT_ATOMS: atom_id res chain seq x y z
N MET A 1 0.38 -67.59 2.65
CA MET A 1 0.70 -68.90 3.24
C MET A 1 0.72 -68.69 4.73
N ASP A 2 -0.22 -69.36 5.40
CA ASP A 2 -0.39 -69.59 6.84
C ASP A 2 -0.56 -68.31 7.70
N ALA A 3 -1.76 -67.86 8.07
CA ALA A 3 -2.91 -68.48 8.75
C ALA A 3 -2.61 -68.93 10.19
N ILE A 4 -3.64 -68.74 11.05
CA ILE A 4 -3.90 -69.44 12.33
C ILE A 4 -3.26 -68.77 13.56
N GLU A 5 -3.95 -68.46 14.66
CA GLU A 5 -5.35 -68.64 15.10
C GLU A 5 -5.56 -67.86 16.42
N ASN A 6 -6.83 -67.52 16.69
CA ASN A 6 -7.60 -67.66 17.96
C ASN A 6 -6.89 -67.37 19.31
N THR A 7 -7.49 -66.67 20.27
CA THR A 7 -8.78 -66.94 20.93
C THR A 7 -9.09 -65.79 21.92
N ASP A 8 -10.34 -65.35 21.93
CA ASP A 8 -11.09 -64.70 23.04
C ASP A 8 -11.22 -65.67 24.26
N PRO A 9 -11.85 -65.40 25.44
CA PRO A 9 -12.54 -64.19 25.93
C PRO A 9 -12.41 -63.89 27.46
N SER A 10 -13.15 -62.86 27.89
CA SER A 10 -13.97 -62.81 29.13
C SER A 10 -13.43 -62.26 30.47
N VAL A 11 -14.04 -61.11 30.84
CA VAL A 11 -14.85 -60.84 32.05
C VAL A 11 -14.17 -60.47 33.40
N SER A 12 -14.67 -59.31 33.88
CA SER A 12 -14.92 -58.87 35.27
C SER A 12 -13.84 -58.11 36.04
N GLY A 13 -14.23 -56.92 36.52
CA GLY A 13 -13.63 -56.26 37.67
C GLY A 13 -13.57 -54.74 37.57
N HIS A 14 -14.67 -54.03 37.85
CA HIS A 14 -14.56 -52.69 38.44
C HIS A 14 -14.24 -52.84 39.94
N PRO A 15 -13.38 -51.97 40.49
CA PRO A 15 -13.93 -50.89 41.28
C PRO A 15 -13.25 -49.54 41.02
N SER A 16 -13.95 -48.50 41.51
CA SER A 16 -13.54 -47.11 41.61
C SER A 16 -12.16 -46.94 42.25
N ASP A 17 -11.39 -45.95 41.81
CA ASP A 17 -11.03 -44.79 42.64
C ASP A 17 -10.23 -43.76 41.83
N ALA A 18 -10.47 -42.49 42.16
CA ALA A 18 -9.99 -41.31 41.48
C ALA A 18 -8.46 -41.17 41.54
N VAL A 19 -7.84 -40.86 40.40
CA VAL A 19 -6.47 -40.35 40.31
C VAL A 19 -6.54 -38.89 39.88
N SER A 20 -5.92 -38.03 40.68
CA SER A 20 -5.95 -36.57 40.55
C SER A 20 -5.09 -36.06 39.39
N GLU A 21 -5.47 -34.92 38.80
CA GLU A 21 -4.73 -34.18 37.75
C GLU A 21 -3.27 -33.85 38.09
N ALA A 22 -2.82 -34.04 39.33
CA ALA A 22 -1.44 -33.82 39.73
C ALA A 22 -0.46 -34.91 39.24
N ASP A 23 -0.92 -36.14 39.01
CA ASP A 23 -0.04 -37.25 38.60
C ASP A 23 0.24 -37.30 37.09
N ILE A 24 -0.57 -36.60 36.28
CA ILE A 24 -0.37 -36.48 34.82
C ILE A 24 0.68 -35.40 34.48
N MET A 25 0.87 -34.40 35.35
CA MET A 25 1.78 -33.28 35.09
C MET A 25 3.25 -33.53 35.44
N ILE A 26 3.58 -34.65 36.09
CA ILE A 26 4.97 -34.99 36.45
C ILE A 26 5.64 -35.85 35.36
N ALA A 27 4.89 -36.53 34.49
CA ALA A 27 5.44 -37.33 33.40
C ALA A 27 5.77 -36.52 32.12
N ALA A 28 5.25 -35.30 31.97
CA ALA A 28 5.42 -34.50 30.75
C ALA A 28 6.67 -33.60 30.74
N ARG A 29 7.50 -33.61 31.79
CA ARG A 29 8.62 -32.67 31.95
C ARG A 29 10.01 -33.24 31.62
N GLN A 30 10.11 -34.40 30.97
CA GLN A 30 11.41 -35.05 30.76
C GLN A 30 11.77 -35.50 29.34
N VAL A 31 11.03 -35.13 28.30
CA VAL A 31 11.48 -35.36 26.92
C VAL A 31 10.99 -34.22 26.04
N LEU A 32 11.88 -33.31 25.63
CA LEU A 32 11.79 -32.51 24.39
C LEU A 32 13.07 -31.67 24.21
N THR A 33 14.15 -32.35 23.83
CA THR A 33 15.26 -31.75 23.07
C THR A 33 15.22 -32.31 21.66
N SER A 34 15.37 -31.41 20.67
CA SER A 34 15.64 -31.62 19.24
C SER A 34 14.46 -31.52 18.24
N SER A 35 14.70 -30.68 17.22
CA SER A 35 14.21 -30.77 15.83
C SER A 35 12.82 -30.20 15.46
N ARG A 36 12.81 -29.06 14.72
CA ARG A 36 11.70 -28.41 13.97
C ARG A 36 11.18 -29.26 12.77
N PRO A 37 10.12 -28.89 12.00
CA PRO A 37 9.09 -27.82 12.13
C PRO A 37 7.61 -28.25 11.85
N VAL A 38 6.60 -27.58 12.41
CA VAL A 38 5.23 -27.46 11.83
C VAL A 38 4.64 -26.06 12.17
N THR A 39 3.76 -25.57 11.31
CA THR A 39 3.35 -24.19 11.01
C THR A 39 2.08 -23.65 11.70
N HIS A 40 2.04 -22.32 11.84
CA HIS A 40 0.91 -21.35 11.94
C HIS A 40 -0.38 -21.67 12.74
N SER A 41 -0.67 -20.72 13.64
CA SER A 41 -1.87 -20.50 14.46
C SER A 41 -1.85 -21.18 15.83
N GLU A 42 -2.21 -20.41 16.87
CA GLU A 42 -2.28 -20.75 18.30
C GLU A 42 -1.00 -20.51 19.12
N PHE A 43 -0.67 -19.24 19.44
CA PHE A 43 0.06 -18.86 20.69
C PHE A 43 0.06 -17.34 20.97
N ASP A 44 -0.99 -16.60 20.58
CA ASP A 44 -1.16 -15.17 20.94
C ASP A 44 -1.63 -14.96 22.40
N ASP A 45 -1.70 -16.01 23.23
CA ASP A 45 -2.40 -15.98 24.52
C ASP A 45 -1.54 -16.21 25.79
N TYR A 46 -0.21 -16.06 25.76
CA TYR A 46 0.62 -16.30 26.97
C TYR A 46 1.51 -15.16 27.48
N ALA A 47 1.58 -14.01 26.81
CA ALA A 47 2.42 -12.87 27.25
C ALA A 47 1.64 -11.72 27.93
N ALA A 48 0.39 -11.98 28.35
CA ALA A 48 -0.38 -11.12 29.26
C ALA A 48 -0.05 -11.36 30.75
N SER A 49 1.14 -11.89 31.09
CA SER A 49 1.52 -12.15 32.49
C SER A 49 2.97 -11.80 32.81
N ARG A 50 3.22 -10.51 33.10
CA ARG A 50 3.81 -10.09 34.38
C ARG A 50 4.00 -8.58 34.44
N TRP A 51 3.09 -7.95 35.17
CA TRP A 51 3.47 -6.88 36.09
C TRP A 51 4.59 -7.37 37.01
N ALA A 52 5.72 -6.67 36.96
CA ALA A 52 6.64 -6.37 38.07
C ALA A 52 8.04 -6.11 37.49
N GLY A 53 8.45 -4.85 37.48
CA GLY A 53 9.79 -4.42 37.13
C GLY A 53 9.93 -2.95 37.46
N ASP A 54 10.25 -2.66 38.72
CA ASP A 54 10.50 -1.33 39.27
C ASP A 54 11.40 -0.47 38.37
N GLY A 55 10.94 0.76 38.12
CA GLY A 55 11.67 1.76 37.37
C GLY A 55 10.97 3.10 37.42
N VAL A 56 11.01 3.76 38.59
CA VAL A 56 10.52 5.13 38.76
C VAL A 56 11.36 6.08 37.91
N ALA A 57 10.94 6.31 36.67
CA ALA A 57 11.40 7.43 35.86
C ALA A 57 10.45 8.61 36.11
N LYS A 58 10.87 9.53 37.00
CA LYS A 58 10.20 10.82 37.19
C LYS A 58 10.27 11.62 35.88
N CYS A 59 9.22 11.58 35.08
CA CYS A 59 9.06 12.51 33.96
C CYS A 59 8.56 13.85 34.50
N LYS A 60 9.43 14.87 34.42
CA LYS A 60 9.12 16.26 34.78
C LYS A 60 8.12 16.81 33.76
N THR A 61 6.91 17.12 34.20
CA THR A 61 5.96 17.93 33.46
C THR A 61 6.55 19.33 33.26
N VAL A 62 6.84 19.72 32.02
CA VAL A 62 7.20 21.09 31.66
C VAL A 62 5.91 21.87 31.47
N SER A 63 5.51 22.64 32.48
CA SER A 63 4.41 23.60 32.37
C SER A 63 4.86 24.83 31.56
N ARG A 64 4.20 25.12 30.43
CA ARG A 64 4.31 26.41 29.75
C ARG A 64 3.62 27.50 30.59
N ARG A 65 4.37 28.56 30.91
CA ARG A 65 3.86 29.80 31.50
C ARG A 65 3.09 30.60 30.45
N SER A 66 1.85 30.96 30.78
CA SER A 66 1.28 32.26 30.43
C SER A 66 0.84 32.90 31.74
N GLY A 67 1.26 34.14 31.97
CA GLY A 67 1.05 34.85 33.22
C GLY A 67 -0.38 35.39 33.31
N ASP A 68 -1.03 35.14 34.44
CA ASP A 68 -1.38 36.19 35.39
C ASP A 68 -1.79 35.51 36.71
N GLY A 69 -1.25 36.03 37.82
CA GLY A 69 -1.28 35.37 39.11
C GLY A 69 -2.58 35.58 39.87
N ILE A 70 -3.02 34.54 40.58
CA ILE A 70 -3.67 34.59 41.89
C ILE A 70 -3.21 33.32 42.64
N GLU A 71 -2.57 33.50 43.80
CA GLU A 71 -2.29 32.44 44.75
C GLU A 71 -3.60 31.90 45.34
N VAL A 72 -3.82 30.58 45.27
CA VAL A 72 -4.66 29.89 46.26
C VAL A 72 -3.99 28.59 46.68
N THR A 73 -3.77 28.51 47.97
CA THR A 73 -3.24 27.43 48.81
C THR A 73 -3.81 26.03 48.53
N LYS A 74 -2.91 25.04 48.52
CA LYS A 74 -3.24 23.61 48.72
C LYS A 74 -3.83 23.39 50.11
N ALA A 75 -5.02 22.79 50.18
CA ALA A 75 -5.51 22.10 51.38
C ALA A 75 -6.83 21.33 51.12
N PHE A 76 -6.81 20.03 51.49
CA PHE A 76 -7.96 19.22 51.99
C PHE A 76 -9.10 18.90 50.99
N ALA A 77 -9.94 17.87 51.13
CA ALA A 77 -10.10 16.74 52.04
C ALA A 77 -11.03 15.71 51.34
N SER A 78 -11.06 14.49 51.87
CA SER A 78 -12.16 13.52 51.89
C SER A 78 -13.41 13.77 51.04
N PHE A 79 -13.79 12.73 50.29
CA PHE A 79 -15.16 12.41 49.88
C PHE A 79 -16.20 12.93 50.88
N GLU A 80 -16.83 14.04 50.56
CA GLU A 80 -18.11 14.43 51.14
C GLU A 80 -19.22 13.95 50.20
N ASN A 81 -20.19 13.26 50.80
CA ASN A 81 -21.49 12.96 50.22
C ASN A 81 -22.11 14.27 49.72
N ASP A 82 -22.06 14.50 48.41
CA ASP A 82 -22.79 15.61 47.81
C ASP A 82 -24.28 15.22 47.68
N SER A 83 -24.93 15.28 48.84
CA SER A 83 -26.37 15.25 49.05
C SER A 83 -26.97 16.65 48.95
N THR A 84 -26.27 17.60 48.31
CA THR A 84 -26.87 18.86 47.92
C THR A 84 -27.31 18.80 46.46
N ALA A 85 -28.61 18.58 46.31
CA ALA A 85 -29.30 18.77 45.06
C ALA A 85 -28.93 20.14 44.47
N ASP A 86 -28.31 20.13 43.30
CA ASP A 86 -28.23 21.24 42.37
C ASP A 86 -29.65 21.74 42.09
N GLN A 87 -30.11 22.69 42.91
CA GLN A 87 -31.42 23.35 42.83
C GLN A 87 -31.43 24.43 41.74
N SER A 88 -30.80 24.19 40.59
CA SER A 88 -31.16 24.87 39.34
C SER A 88 -32.39 24.20 38.71
N ILE A 89 -33.41 23.94 39.54
CA ILE A 89 -34.76 23.60 39.09
C ILE A 89 -35.27 24.85 38.38
N VAL A 90 -35.52 24.72 37.08
CA VAL A 90 -36.40 25.61 36.31
C VAL A 90 -37.57 25.99 37.20
N ARG A 91 -37.63 27.25 37.67
CA ARG A 91 -38.78 27.78 38.39
C ARG A 91 -40.00 27.61 37.50
N ARG A 92 -40.70 26.49 37.64
CA ARG A 92 -42.05 26.31 37.08
C ARG A 92 -42.91 27.33 37.79
N SER A 93 -43.43 28.28 37.02
CA SER A 93 -44.46 29.21 37.47
C SER A 93 -45.60 28.44 38.15
N PRO A 94 -46.19 28.98 39.22
CA PRO A 94 -47.31 28.33 39.89
C PRO A 94 -48.53 28.36 38.97
N ALA A 95 -49.25 27.23 38.90
CA ALA A 95 -50.46 26.96 38.10
C ALA A 95 -50.30 26.42 36.67
N GLY A 96 -49.26 25.65 36.37
CA GLY A 96 -49.30 24.68 35.26
C GLY A 96 -49.81 23.32 35.74
N SER A 97 -50.93 22.83 35.22
CA SER A 97 -51.41 21.45 35.46
C SER A 97 -50.27 20.46 35.20
N PHE A 98 -49.93 19.60 36.16
CA PHE A 98 -48.92 18.54 35.96
C PHE A 98 -49.28 17.72 34.73
N ARG A 99 -48.39 17.68 33.74
CA ARG A 99 -48.55 16.86 32.53
C ARG A 99 -47.58 15.68 32.61
N PRO A 100 -48.10 14.44 32.71
CA PRO A 100 -47.25 13.25 32.72
C PRO A 100 -46.35 13.20 31.48
N THR A 101 -45.08 12.88 31.68
CA THR A 101 -44.08 12.75 30.61
C THR A 101 -43.72 11.28 30.40
N GLY A 102 -43.66 10.82 29.14
CA GLY A 102 -43.34 9.43 28.82
C GLY A 102 -41.94 8.99 29.27
N PHE A 103 -41.76 7.68 29.47
CA PHE A 103 -40.49 7.06 29.87
C PHE A 103 -39.34 7.46 28.94
N GLU A 104 -39.51 7.24 27.63
CA GLU A 104 -38.47 7.52 26.63
C GLU A 104 -38.06 9.01 26.62
N THR A 105 -39.03 9.91 26.76
CA THR A 105 -38.77 11.36 26.80
C THR A 105 -37.97 11.75 28.04
N LEU A 106 -38.28 11.18 29.20
CA LEU A 106 -37.54 11.45 30.44
C LEU A 106 -36.12 10.91 30.37
N VAL A 107 -35.96 9.68 29.91
CA VAL A 107 -34.65 9.05 29.72
C VAL A 107 -33.82 9.89 28.74
N ALA A 108 -34.34 10.17 27.55
CA ALA A 108 -33.64 10.95 26.52
C ALA A 108 -33.19 12.34 27.02
N ARG A 109 -34.06 13.07 27.73
CA ARG A 109 -33.71 14.38 28.31
C ARG A 109 -32.65 14.28 29.40
N THR A 110 -32.67 13.23 30.20
CA THR A 110 -31.72 13.01 31.28
C THR A 110 -30.36 12.63 30.73
N VAL A 111 -30.34 11.71 29.77
CA VAL A 111 -29.14 11.28 29.03
C VAL A 111 -28.51 12.50 28.34
N THR A 112 -29.27 13.25 27.54
CA THR A 112 -28.74 14.44 26.84
C THR A 112 -28.10 15.45 27.78
N ARG A 113 -28.73 15.73 28.93
CA ARG A 113 -28.18 16.64 29.95
C ARG A 113 -26.89 16.09 30.57
N TYR A 114 -26.82 14.79 30.82
CA TYR A 114 -25.64 14.19 31.44
C TYR A 114 -24.48 14.05 30.45
N LEU A 115 -24.76 13.68 29.21
CA LEU A 115 -23.76 13.64 28.14
C LEU A 115 -23.02 14.97 28.01
N ALA A 116 -23.74 16.09 28.03
CA ALA A 116 -23.16 17.43 27.99
C ALA A 116 -22.21 17.76 29.17
N LYS A 117 -22.34 17.08 30.31
CA LYS A 117 -21.44 17.27 31.46
C LYS A 117 -20.16 16.46 31.34
N ILE A 118 -20.24 15.26 30.76
CA ILE A 118 -19.12 14.32 30.73
C ILE A 118 -18.23 14.47 29.48
N VAL A 119 -18.59 15.31 28.51
CA VAL A 119 -17.82 15.48 27.25
C VAL A 119 -16.36 15.82 27.54
N ASP A 120 -16.10 16.73 28.48
CA ASP A 120 -14.75 17.25 28.77
C ASP A 120 -14.05 16.55 29.95
N GLU A 121 -14.70 15.59 30.62
CA GLU A 121 -14.20 14.96 31.85
C GLU A 121 -13.30 13.74 31.55
N SER A 122 -12.17 13.92 30.87
CA SER A 122 -11.30 12.80 30.40
C SER A 122 -10.94 11.75 31.47
N ASP A 123 -10.86 12.16 32.74
CA ASP A 123 -10.33 11.32 33.83
C ASP A 123 -11.36 10.38 34.47
N VAL A 124 -12.63 10.47 34.07
CA VAL A 124 -13.72 9.65 34.64
C VAL A 124 -13.81 8.31 33.91
N GLU A 125 -13.73 7.22 34.69
CA GLU A 125 -13.84 5.86 34.17
C GLU A 125 -15.24 5.55 33.62
N LEU A 126 -15.32 4.62 32.65
CA LEU A 126 -16.60 4.23 32.05
C LEU A 126 -17.57 3.62 33.07
N CYS A 127 -17.08 2.96 34.12
CA CYS A 127 -17.90 2.39 35.17
C CYS A 127 -18.63 3.47 36.01
N ASP A 128 -17.95 4.56 36.34
CA ASP A 128 -18.52 5.70 37.06
C ASP A 128 -19.54 6.44 36.21
N ILE A 129 -19.26 6.59 34.91
CA ILE A 129 -20.22 7.17 33.95
C ILE A 129 -21.49 6.30 33.88
N ARG A 130 -21.34 4.99 33.81
CA ARG A 130 -22.46 4.04 33.81
C ARG A 130 -23.32 4.21 35.07
N ASP A 131 -22.69 4.19 36.25
CA ASP A 131 -23.39 4.20 37.52
C ASP A 131 -24.04 5.56 37.80
N GLY A 132 -23.34 6.65 37.48
CA GLY A 132 -23.88 8.02 37.53
C GLY A 132 -25.06 8.23 36.58
N MET A 133 -24.99 7.71 35.35
CA MET A 133 -26.11 7.77 34.39
C MET A 133 -27.33 7.01 34.91
N LEU A 134 -27.15 5.79 35.42
CA LEU A 134 -28.22 4.98 36.01
C LEU A 134 -28.88 5.69 37.20
N GLN A 135 -28.08 6.27 38.10
CA GLN A 135 -28.59 6.99 39.25
C GLN A 135 -29.46 8.17 38.85
N ARG A 136 -29.00 8.98 37.88
CA ARG A 136 -29.73 10.17 37.39
C ARG A 136 -31.03 9.80 36.69
N ILE A 137 -31.02 8.78 35.82
CA ILE A 137 -32.24 8.29 35.17
C ILE A 137 -33.25 7.83 36.22
N ASN A 138 -32.83 7.02 37.17
CA ASN A 138 -33.73 6.49 38.21
C ASN A 138 -34.25 7.57 39.16
N ALA A 139 -33.48 8.64 39.39
CA ALA A 139 -33.92 9.80 40.16
C ALA A 139 -35.06 10.56 39.44
N GLU A 140 -34.90 10.84 38.15
CA GLU A 140 -35.93 11.51 37.33
C GLU A 140 -37.21 10.67 37.19
N LEU A 141 -37.08 9.35 37.02
CA LEU A 141 -38.23 8.45 37.03
C LEU A 141 -38.97 8.45 38.39
N SER A 142 -38.23 8.57 39.50
CA SER A 142 -38.82 8.66 40.84
C SER A 142 -39.57 9.98 41.05
N LEU A 143 -39.01 11.09 40.56
CA LEU A 143 -39.65 12.42 40.60
C LEU A 143 -40.94 12.46 39.77
N GLU A 144 -40.93 11.91 38.56
CA GLU A 144 -42.13 11.80 37.72
C GLU A 144 -43.22 10.97 38.41
N ASN A 145 -42.86 9.84 39.01
CA ASN A 145 -43.81 8.99 39.74
C ASN A 145 -44.43 9.70 40.94
N LYS A 146 -43.64 10.52 41.66
CA LYS A 146 -44.15 11.36 42.74
C LYS A 146 -45.17 12.38 42.20
N GLY A 147 -44.85 13.07 41.10
CA GLY A 147 -45.76 14.02 40.46
C GLY A 147 -47.05 13.38 39.95
N ARG A 148 -47.00 12.16 39.38
CA ARG A 148 -48.19 11.39 38.98
C ARG A 148 -49.10 11.07 40.15
N LYS A 149 -48.51 10.68 41.28
CA LYS A 149 -49.24 10.38 42.52
C LYS A 149 -49.89 11.63 43.11
N GLU A 150 -49.16 12.74 43.21
CA GLU A 150 -49.66 14.00 43.77
C GLU A 150 -50.75 14.65 42.91
N SER A 151 -50.73 14.42 41.60
CA SER A 151 -51.73 14.94 40.64
C SER A 151 -52.91 14.00 40.36
N ASN A 152 -52.99 12.83 41.01
CA ASN A 152 -53.98 11.77 40.71
C ASN A 152 -54.04 11.42 39.20
N SER A 153 -52.88 11.40 38.54
CA SER A 153 -52.80 11.05 37.13
C SER A 153 -53.24 9.61 36.87
N THR A 154 -53.96 9.38 35.77
CA THR A 154 -54.33 8.03 35.29
C THR A 154 -53.17 7.29 34.61
N SER A 155 -52.03 7.97 34.41
CA SER A 155 -50.86 7.37 33.76
C SER A 155 -50.19 6.32 34.68
N PRO A 156 -49.75 5.16 34.15
CA PRO A 156 -49.15 4.09 34.96
C PRO A 156 -47.83 4.52 35.60
N ALA A 157 -47.44 3.92 36.72
CA ALA A 157 -46.12 4.20 37.32
C ALA A 157 -44.97 3.73 36.39
N LEU A 158 -43.94 4.55 36.26
CA LEU A 158 -42.74 4.23 35.49
C LEU A 158 -41.81 3.33 36.30
N LYS A 159 -41.23 2.31 35.65
CA LYS A 159 -40.30 1.36 36.27
C LYS A 159 -38.87 1.92 36.24
N LYS A 160 -38.14 1.73 37.34
CA LYS A 160 -36.69 1.98 37.40
C LYS A 160 -35.93 1.00 36.51
N ILE A 161 -34.81 1.44 35.96
CA ILE A 161 -33.90 0.61 35.18
C ILE A 161 -32.73 0.13 36.02
N GLN A 162 -32.23 -1.06 35.72
CA GLN A 162 -31.08 -1.67 36.41
C GLN A 162 -29.81 -1.65 35.54
N VAL A 163 -29.99 -1.54 34.21
CA VAL A 163 -28.93 -1.54 33.22
C VAL A 163 -29.24 -0.49 32.16
N LEU A 164 -28.19 0.08 31.56
CA LEU A 164 -28.33 1.01 30.43
C LEU A 164 -28.81 0.25 29.19
N ASP A 165 -29.69 0.84 28.39
CA ASP A 165 -30.03 0.27 27.10
C ASP A 165 -28.87 0.43 26.09
N GLU A 166 -28.94 -0.35 25.00
CA GLU A 166 -27.91 -0.36 23.96
C GLU A 166 -27.71 1.02 23.31
N PHE A 167 -28.77 1.81 23.17
CA PHE A 167 -28.66 3.11 22.52
C PHE A 167 -28.00 4.13 23.45
N ILE A 168 -28.31 4.12 24.76
CA ILE A 168 -27.58 4.94 25.73
C ILE A 168 -26.09 4.59 25.76
N VAL A 169 -25.74 3.29 25.72
CA VAL A 169 -24.34 2.85 25.62
C VAL A 169 -23.65 3.48 24.41
N VAL A 170 -24.30 3.43 23.23
CA VAL A 170 -23.78 4.07 22.02
C VAL A 170 -23.62 5.57 22.19
N GLN A 171 -24.62 6.26 22.75
CA GLN A 171 -24.58 7.71 22.94
C GLN A 171 -23.48 8.14 23.92
N VAL A 172 -23.26 7.40 25.00
CA VAL A 172 -22.17 7.65 25.95
C VAL A 172 -20.82 7.49 25.26
N LEU A 173 -20.62 6.40 24.52
CA LEU A 173 -19.34 6.15 23.87
C LEU A 173 -19.04 7.16 22.76
N LEU A 174 -20.03 7.57 21.97
CA LEU A 174 -19.87 8.62 20.95
C LEU A 174 -19.62 10.00 21.54
N ALA A 175 -20.14 10.29 22.74
CA ALA A 175 -19.92 11.57 23.41
C ALA A 175 -18.57 11.65 24.12
N ARG A 176 -18.09 10.52 24.66
CA ARG A 176 -16.85 10.45 25.46
C ARG A 176 -15.61 10.16 24.64
N ASN A 177 -15.77 9.35 23.60
CA ASN A 177 -14.67 8.95 22.75
C ASN A 177 -14.87 9.62 21.40
N ARG A 178 -13.77 10.05 20.79
CA ARG A 178 -13.76 10.58 19.42
C ARG A 178 -13.91 9.44 18.41
N ILE A 179 -15.08 8.81 18.42
CA ILE A 179 -15.45 7.71 17.53
C ILE A 179 -16.20 8.28 16.32
N VAL A 180 -15.68 7.99 15.14
CA VAL A 180 -16.17 8.52 13.87
C VAL A 180 -16.26 7.42 12.83
N MET A 181 -17.07 7.67 11.82
CA MET A 181 -17.15 6.85 10.61
C MET A 181 -16.22 7.47 9.56
N ILE A 182 -15.14 6.80 9.20
CA ILE A 182 -14.18 7.30 8.22
C ILE A 182 -14.58 6.82 6.83
N ASP A 183 -14.85 7.75 5.94
CA ASP A 183 -15.06 7.49 4.53
C ASP A 183 -13.71 7.19 3.85
N LEU A 184 -13.60 5.97 3.30
CA LEU A 184 -12.41 5.49 2.59
C LEU A 184 -12.48 5.71 1.06
N THR A 185 -13.59 6.24 0.58
CA THR A 185 -13.88 6.46 -0.85
C THR A 185 -13.67 7.91 -1.28
N ASP A 186 -13.22 8.76 -0.35
CA ASP A 186 -13.04 10.20 -0.51
C ASP A 186 -14.30 10.92 -1.05
N GLY A 187 -15.49 10.42 -0.68
CA GLY A 187 -16.79 10.94 -1.08
C GLY A 187 -17.43 10.28 -2.30
N ASN A 188 -16.78 9.27 -2.90
CA ASN A 188 -17.29 8.59 -4.10
C ASN A 188 -18.22 7.40 -3.81
N GLY A 189 -18.32 6.96 -2.55
CA GLY A 189 -19.19 5.88 -2.10
C GLY A 189 -20.21 6.32 -1.05
N GLY A 190 -21.19 5.46 -0.77
CA GLY A 190 -22.12 5.69 0.34
C GLY A 190 -21.45 5.54 1.71
N ALA A 191 -22.02 6.21 2.72
CA ALA A 191 -21.50 6.23 4.09
C ALA A 191 -21.34 4.83 4.72
N GLU A 192 -22.08 3.85 4.23
CA GLU A 192 -22.00 2.44 4.60
C GLU A 192 -20.66 1.77 4.27
N ASN A 193 -19.86 2.36 3.39
CA ASN A 193 -18.57 1.81 2.96
C ASN A 193 -17.39 2.22 3.86
N GLY A 194 -17.61 3.12 4.81
CA GLY A 194 -16.59 3.59 5.74
C GLY A 194 -16.17 2.57 6.80
N VAL A 195 -15.14 2.92 7.58
CA VAL A 195 -14.66 2.16 8.75
C VAL A 195 -14.84 2.95 10.03
N LEU A 196 -15.30 2.28 11.09
CA LEU A 196 -15.55 2.91 12.37
C LEU A 196 -14.23 2.97 13.10
N ALA A 197 -13.83 4.15 13.54
CA ALA A 197 -12.53 4.35 14.14
C ALA A 197 -12.62 5.28 15.35
N ILE A 198 -11.72 5.07 16.30
CA ILE A 198 -11.54 5.88 17.50
C ILE A 198 -10.22 6.64 17.40
N TYR A 199 -10.22 7.95 17.65
CA TYR A 199 -8.98 8.70 17.77
C TYR A 199 -8.24 8.29 19.05
N GLU A 200 -6.95 7.98 18.94
CA GLU A 200 -6.11 7.60 20.06
C GLU A 200 -5.32 8.83 20.55
N ASP A 201 -5.57 9.24 21.79
CA ASP A 201 -4.89 10.38 22.42
C ASP A 201 -3.51 10.02 22.99
N PHE A 202 -3.19 8.73 23.18
CA PHE A 202 -1.96 8.28 23.82
C PHE A 202 -1.46 6.94 23.26
N GLY A 203 -0.18 6.64 23.53
CA GLY A 203 0.45 5.36 23.22
C GLY A 203 0.95 5.26 21.78
N PRO A 204 1.28 4.06 21.29
CA PRO A 204 1.90 3.89 19.97
C PRO A 204 1.04 4.40 18.80
N LEU A 205 -0.28 4.42 18.97
CA LEU A 205 -1.24 4.89 17.97
C LEU A 205 -1.66 6.36 18.17
N GLU A 206 -1.05 7.09 19.11
CA GLU A 206 -1.35 8.51 19.35
C GLU A 206 -1.38 9.30 18.04
N GLY A 207 -2.43 10.11 17.85
CA GLY A 207 -2.61 10.92 16.64
C GLY A 207 -3.22 10.18 15.44
N LEU A 208 -3.55 8.89 15.59
CA LEU A 208 -4.24 8.10 14.59
C LEU A 208 -5.69 7.83 14.97
N TYR A 209 -6.51 7.61 13.95
CA TYR A 209 -7.80 6.96 14.08
C TYR A 209 -7.65 5.44 13.95
N ASN A 210 -7.77 4.73 15.07
CA ASN A 210 -7.69 3.29 15.17
C ASN A 210 -9.02 2.63 14.79
N ASP A 211 -9.03 1.89 13.69
CA ASP A 211 -10.21 1.23 13.15
C ASP A 211 -10.37 -0.24 13.57
N SER A 212 -9.70 -0.63 14.66
CA SER A 212 -9.86 -1.95 15.28
C SER A 212 -11.26 -2.14 15.84
N GLU A 213 -12.06 -2.99 15.19
CA GLU A 213 -13.42 -3.33 15.66
C GLU A 213 -13.37 -3.90 17.08
N SER A 214 -12.39 -4.77 17.37
CA SER A 214 -12.20 -5.37 18.70
C SER A 214 -11.95 -4.32 19.79
N ARG A 215 -11.20 -3.25 19.50
CA ARG A 215 -10.98 -2.15 20.44
C ARG A 215 -12.28 -1.43 20.80
N ILE A 216 -13.13 -1.17 19.80
CA ILE A 216 -14.43 -0.51 19.99
C ILE A 216 -15.41 -1.44 20.72
N MET A 217 -15.45 -2.72 20.34
CA MET A 217 -16.28 -3.73 21.02
C MET A 217 -15.86 -3.95 22.49
N ALA A 218 -14.56 -3.83 22.80
CA ALA A 218 -14.08 -3.86 24.18
C ALA A 218 -14.64 -2.68 25.00
N LEU A 219 -14.68 -1.46 24.45
CA LEU A 219 -15.29 -0.30 25.13
C LEU A 219 -16.80 -0.48 25.39
N ILE A 220 -17.53 -1.08 24.45
CA ILE A 220 -18.94 -1.44 24.63
C ILE A 220 -19.09 -2.42 25.81
N SER A 221 -18.21 -3.41 25.88
CA SER A 221 -18.22 -4.44 26.92
C SER A 221 -17.80 -3.88 28.28
N GLU A 222 -16.86 -2.94 28.32
CA GLU A 222 -16.42 -2.25 29.54
C GLU A 222 -17.52 -1.36 30.11
N LEU A 223 -18.19 -0.56 29.26
CA LEU A 223 -19.28 0.30 29.71
C LEU A 223 -20.51 -0.51 30.16
N ARG A 224 -20.78 -1.66 29.53
CA ARG A 224 -21.89 -2.55 29.93
C ARG A 224 -21.48 -4.03 29.89
N PRO A 225 -20.85 -4.54 30.97
CA PRO A 225 -20.36 -5.93 31.04
C PRO A 225 -21.45 -7.00 30.93
N SER A 226 -22.70 -6.65 31.19
CA SER A 226 -23.85 -7.56 31.11
C SER A 226 -24.40 -7.74 29.68
N LEU A 227 -23.85 -7.06 28.68
CA LEU A 227 -24.26 -7.26 27.29
C LEU A 227 -23.86 -8.66 26.79
N SER A 228 -24.80 -9.31 26.11
CA SER A 228 -24.48 -10.52 25.34
C SER A 228 -23.67 -10.17 24.09
N HIS A 229 -22.99 -11.15 23.50
CA HIS A 229 -22.33 -10.99 22.20
C HIS A 229 -23.24 -10.37 21.14
N LYS A 230 -24.49 -10.82 21.03
CA LYS A 230 -25.47 -10.25 20.07
C LYS A 230 -25.80 -8.78 20.38
N GLY A 231 -25.79 -8.40 21.67
CA GLY A 231 -25.99 -7.02 22.10
C GLY A 231 -24.80 -6.13 21.77
N ILE A 232 -23.57 -6.65 21.88
CA ILE A 232 -22.34 -5.94 21.47
C ILE A 232 -22.37 -5.68 19.97
N GLU A 233 -22.69 -6.68 19.15
CA GLU A 233 -22.83 -6.55 17.69
C GLU A 233 -23.93 -5.55 17.30
N SER A 234 -25.08 -5.60 17.98
CA SER A 234 -26.17 -4.64 17.80
C SER A 234 -25.73 -3.21 18.13
N ALA A 235 -25.03 -3.01 19.26
CA ALA A 235 -24.52 -1.72 19.68
C ALA A 235 -23.47 -1.19 18.69
N PHE A 236 -22.54 -2.03 18.24
CA PHE A 236 -21.54 -1.68 17.23
C PHE A 236 -22.19 -1.25 15.90
N SER A 237 -23.21 -2.01 15.45
CA SER A 237 -23.97 -1.67 14.24
C SER A 237 -24.81 -0.38 14.38
N ARG A 238 -25.31 -0.09 15.58
CA ARG A 238 -25.96 1.20 15.90
C ARG A 238 -24.93 2.33 15.89
N MET A 239 -23.76 2.11 16.47
CA MET A 239 -22.68 3.10 16.51
C MET A 239 -22.28 3.55 15.11
N ARG A 240 -22.11 2.62 14.17
CA ARG A 240 -21.87 2.94 12.74
C ARG A 240 -22.91 3.90 12.13
N ARG A 241 -24.19 3.77 12.51
CA ARG A 241 -25.27 4.61 11.98
C ARG A 241 -25.35 5.99 12.62
N HIS A 242 -24.80 6.17 13.82
CA HIS A 242 -24.92 7.39 14.61
C HIS A 242 -23.61 8.17 14.74
N ALA A 243 -22.46 7.55 14.43
CA ALA A 243 -21.17 8.22 14.41
C ALA A 243 -21.12 9.31 13.32
N GLN A 244 -20.41 10.40 13.62
CA GLN A 244 -20.15 11.44 12.63
C GLN A 244 -19.29 10.86 11.49
N VAL A 245 -19.67 11.15 10.25
CA VAL A 245 -18.86 10.77 9.08
C VAL A 245 -17.78 11.82 8.83
N LEU A 246 -16.52 11.40 8.81
CA LEU A 246 -15.37 12.23 8.46
C LEU A 246 -14.64 11.67 7.24
N ARG A 247 -13.88 12.53 6.56
CA ARG A 247 -13.00 12.16 5.45
C ARG A 247 -11.56 12.14 5.92
N ARG A 248 -10.73 11.35 5.22
CA ARG A 248 -9.29 11.29 5.45
C ARG A 248 -8.64 12.65 5.19
N THR A 249 -7.60 12.96 5.96
CA THR A 249 -6.72 14.09 5.64
C THR A 249 -5.76 13.66 4.54
N ILE A 250 -5.91 14.25 3.36
CA ILE A 250 -5.13 13.94 2.15
C ILE A 250 -4.18 15.09 1.75
N ASP A 251 -3.91 16.02 2.65
CA ASP A 251 -2.99 17.13 2.39
C ASP A 251 -1.55 16.59 2.32
N PRO A 252 -0.85 16.70 1.17
CA PRO A 252 0.50 16.16 0.98
C PRO A 252 1.56 16.81 1.87
N HIS A 253 1.28 18.02 2.41
CA HIS A 253 2.20 18.70 3.30
C HIS A 253 2.11 18.21 4.75
N LEU A 254 1.05 17.50 5.13
CA LEU A 254 0.85 17.01 6.49
C LEU A 254 1.26 15.54 6.62
N ILE A 255 2.45 15.32 7.17
CA ILE A 255 3.05 13.99 7.25
C ILE A 255 3.03 13.52 8.71
N PRO A 256 2.18 12.56 9.08
CA PRO A 256 2.16 12.04 10.45
C PRO A 256 3.41 11.18 10.73
N VAL A 257 4.14 11.55 11.78
CA VAL A 257 5.34 10.88 12.31
C VAL A 257 5.09 10.46 13.76
N ALA A 258 6.01 9.73 14.41
CA ALA A 258 5.70 9.12 15.71
C ALA A 258 5.36 10.14 16.82
N ASN A 259 5.98 11.31 16.77
CA ASN A 259 5.89 12.38 17.77
C ASN A 259 5.11 13.63 17.32
N GLY A 260 4.35 13.55 16.23
CA GLY A 260 3.49 14.64 15.78
C GLY A 260 3.19 14.60 14.27
N VAL A 261 2.81 15.74 13.72
CA VAL A 261 2.59 15.91 12.28
C VAL A 261 3.61 16.88 11.74
N PHE A 262 4.50 16.40 10.87
CA PHE A 262 5.48 17.23 10.21
C PHE A 262 4.79 18.00 9.07
N ASP A 263 4.74 19.32 9.18
CA ASP A 263 4.31 20.20 8.10
C ASP A 263 5.51 20.45 7.18
N HIS A 264 5.51 19.79 6.02
CA HIS A 264 6.58 19.85 5.03
C HIS A 264 6.68 21.23 4.37
N ALA A 265 5.56 21.92 4.16
CA ALA A 265 5.56 23.27 3.58
C ALA A 265 6.27 24.28 4.50
N LYS A 266 6.11 24.15 5.82
CA LYS A 266 6.74 25.03 6.82
C LYS A 266 8.04 24.49 7.39
N MET A 267 8.36 23.21 7.17
CA MET A 267 9.48 22.49 7.78
C MET A 267 9.41 22.44 9.32
N GLU A 268 8.22 22.25 9.87
CA GLU A 268 7.96 22.32 11.32
C GLU A 268 7.17 21.11 11.82
N LEU A 269 7.52 20.62 13.02
CA LEU A 269 6.74 19.59 13.71
C LEU A 269 5.60 20.22 14.50
N ARG A 270 4.37 19.78 14.23
CA ARG A 270 3.15 20.19 14.96
C ARG A 270 2.69 19.08 15.91
N PRO A 271 2.05 19.43 17.04
CA PRO A 271 1.38 18.44 17.87
C PRO A 271 0.26 17.76 17.09
N PHE A 272 -0.09 16.53 17.47
CA PHE A 272 -1.25 15.85 16.91
C PHE A 272 -2.55 16.63 17.18
N SER A 273 -3.52 16.46 16.28
CA SER A 273 -4.86 16.99 16.42
C SER A 273 -5.85 15.97 15.85
N SER A 274 -6.98 15.79 16.55
CA SER A 274 -8.09 14.98 16.05
C SER A 274 -8.77 15.59 14.82
N ASP A 275 -8.49 16.84 14.49
CA ASP A 275 -8.99 17.46 13.26
C ASP A 275 -8.35 16.84 12.00
N TRP A 276 -7.21 16.17 12.17
CA TRP A 276 -6.55 15.44 11.09
C TRP A 276 -6.83 13.94 11.17
N VAL A 277 -7.43 13.42 10.11
CA VAL A 277 -7.91 12.03 10.05
C VAL A 277 -6.86 11.17 9.35
N PHE A 278 -5.91 10.67 10.13
CA PHE A 278 -4.87 9.74 9.67
C PHE A 278 -5.15 8.31 10.15
N LEU A 279 -4.92 7.32 9.28
CA LEU A 279 -5.06 5.89 9.58
C LEU A 279 -3.71 5.19 9.80
N SER A 280 -2.62 5.85 9.42
CA SER A 280 -1.26 5.34 9.51
C SER A 280 -0.29 6.51 9.69
N LYS A 281 0.88 6.24 10.26
CA LYS A 281 1.97 7.20 10.45
C LYS A 281 3.33 6.54 10.28
N VAL A 282 4.35 7.34 10.02
CA VAL A 282 5.75 6.93 10.16
C VAL A 282 6.00 6.65 11.65
N GLN A 283 6.58 5.50 11.98
CA GLN A 283 6.76 5.04 13.36
C GLN A 283 8.10 5.48 13.99
N VAL A 284 8.68 6.55 13.46
CA VAL A 284 9.95 7.12 13.88
C VAL A 284 9.73 8.57 14.28
N ASP A 285 10.35 8.99 15.37
CA ASP A 285 10.30 10.38 15.81
C ASP A 285 11.04 11.28 14.83
N TYR A 286 10.44 12.42 14.47
CA TYR A 286 11.18 13.47 13.81
C TYR A 286 12.06 14.22 14.81
N ASP A 287 13.35 14.33 14.50
CA ASP A 287 14.33 15.12 15.25
C ASP A 287 15.13 16.01 14.29
N SER A 288 14.93 17.32 14.39
CA SER A 288 15.65 18.30 13.57
C SER A 288 17.15 18.32 13.82
N ASN A 289 17.60 17.85 14.99
CA ASN A 289 19.00 17.80 15.39
C ASN A 289 19.67 16.46 15.07
N ALA A 290 18.95 15.50 14.47
CA ALA A 290 19.54 14.21 14.11
C ALA A 290 20.74 14.40 13.16
N THR A 291 21.82 13.68 13.46
CA THR A 291 23.08 13.67 12.70
C THR A 291 23.40 12.26 12.23
N SER A 292 24.08 12.12 11.10
CA SER A 292 24.50 10.82 10.55
C SER A 292 25.37 10.06 11.57
N PRO A 293 24.90 8.92 12.11
CA PRO A 293 25.66 8.18 13.12
C PRO A 293 26.77 7.37 12.47
N HIS A 294 27.88 7.24 13.20
CA HIS A 294 29.06 6.48 12.77
C HIS A 294 29.27 5.30 13.70
N PHE A 295 29.41 4.11 13.14
CA PHE A 295 29.65 2.89 13.94
C PHE A 295 30.96 2.23 13.54
N THR A 296 31.74 1.83 14.54
CA THR A 296 32.88 0.95 14.31
C THR A 296 32.37 -0.47 14.08
N THR A 297 32.70 -1.04 12.94
CA THR A 297 32.36 -2.43 12.57
C THR A 297 33.34 -3.42 13.21
N PRO A 298 33.03 -4.74 13.21
CA PRO A 298 33.92 -5.75 13.80
C PRO A 298 35.33 -5.82 13.16
N ASP A 299 35.48 -5.40 11.92
CA ASP A 299 36.76 -5.31 11.20
C ASP A 299 37.50 -3.98 11.41
N SER A 300 37.06 -3.17 12.38
CA SER A 300 37.60 -1.84 12.70
C SER A 300 37.43 -0.79 11.60
N SER A 301 36.61 -1.04 10.58
CA SER A 301 36.16 0.00 9.66
C SER A 301 35.03 0.85 10.28
N THR A 302 34.67 1.95 9.63
CA THR A 302 33.55 2.81 10.05
C THR A 302 32.41 2.65 9.05
N TRP A 303 31.23 2.31 9.55
CA TRP A 303 30.00 2.31 8.77
C TRP A 303 29.23 3.62 9.02
N GLU A 304 28.73 4.21 7.93
CA GLU A 304 27.89 5.39 7.92
C GLU A 304 26.78 5.20 6.88
N ILE A 305 25.58 5.70 7.16
CA ILE A 305 24.41 5.57 6.29
C ILE A 305 24.57 6.26 4.92
N GLU A 306 25.16 7.45 4.87
CA GLU A 306 25.39 8.18 3.60
C GLU A 306 26.38 7.43 2.71
N ALA A 307 27.50 6.99 3.27
CA ALA A 307 28.49 6.18 2.55
C ALA A 307 27.90 4.83 2.09
N TRP A 308 27.06 4.20 2.92
CA TRP A 308 26.35 2.99 2.54
C TRP A 308 25.38 3.24 1.38
N MET A 309 24.58 4.31 1.41
CA MET A 309 23.67 4.65 0.31
C MET A 309 24.45 4.88 -1.00
N ALA A 310 25.53 5.67 -0.93
CA ALA A 310 26.44 5.91 -2.05
C ALA A 310 27.05 4.62 -2.61
N SER A 311 27.31 3.62 -1.76
CA SER A 311 27.90 2.35 -2.19
C SER A 311 26.96 1.47 -3.04
N LEU A 312 25.64 1.70 -2.99
CA LEU A 312 24.63 0.86 -3.64
C LEU A 312 24.67 0.93 -5.18
N SER A 313 25.16 2.03 -5.75
CA SER A 313 25.33 2.20 -7.18
C SER A 313 26.53 3.10 -7.48
N ASP A 314 27.28 2.77 -8.53
CA ASP A 314 28.36 3.63 -9.05
C ASP A 314 27.86 4.60 -10.14
N SER A 315 26.61 4.43 -10.58
CA SER A 315 25.99 5.30 -11.59
C SER A 315 25.67 6.66 -10.99
N GLU A 316 26.06 7.72 -11.70
CA GLU A 316 25.78 9.11 -11.31
C GLU A 316 24.28 9.32 -11.04
N GLY A 317 23.96 10.05 -9.97
CA GLY A 317 22.59 10.39 -9.58
C GLY A 317 21.78 9.25 -8.94
N VAL A 318 22.10 7.98 -9.20
CA VAL A 318 21.31 6.84 -8.68
C VAL A 318 21.28 6.79 -7.14
N PRO A 319 22.38 7.01 -6.39
CA PRO A 319 22.30 7.05 -4.94
C PRO A 319 21.39 8.15 -4.38
N GLU A 320 21.34 9.33 -5.02
CA GLU A 320 20.43 10.41 -4.60
C GLU A 320 18.98 10.06 -4.95
N LEU A 321 18.74 9.41 -6.10
CA LEU A 321 17.41 8.88 -6.45
C LEU A 321 16.90 7.85 -5.41
N LEU A 322 17.79 7.04 -4.82
CA LEU A 322 17.40 6.14 -3.73
C LEU A 322 16.96 6.92 -2.48
N TRP A 323 17.58 8.07 -2.19
CA TRP A 323 17.10 8.98 -1.15
C TRP A 323 15.74 9.61 -1.50
N GLU A 324 15.54 10.02 -2.76
CA GLU A 324 14.26 10.54 -3.24
C GLU A 324 13.14 9.51 -3.13
N ILE A 325 13.41 8.23 -3.42
CA ILE A 325 12.49 7.10 -3.24
C ILE A 325 12.11 6.90 -1.77
N ILE A 326 13.07 7.01 -0.84
CA ILE A 326 12.79 6.96 0.61
C ILE A 326 11.93 8.15 1.03
N SER A 327 12.24 9.35 0.50
CA SER A 327 11.42 10.54 0.73
C SER A 327 10.00 10.40 0.20
N ALA A 328 9.82 9.83 -0.98
CA ALA A 328 8.50 9.57 -1.56
C ALA A 328 7.70 8.58 -0.69
N ALA A 329 8.36 7.53 -0.17
CA ALA A 329 7.73 6.56 0.70
C ALA A 329 7.22 7.17 2.02
N VAL A 330 7.89 8.17 2.58
CA VAL A 330 7.45 8.82 3.83
C VAL A 330 6.53 10.02 3.62
N ARG A 331 6.25 10.42 2.37
CA ARG A 331 5.41 11.56 1.98
C ARG A 331 4.13 11.06 1.28
N PRO A 332 3.11 10.61 2.04
CA PRO A 332 1.85 10.17 1.45
C PRO A 332 1.13 11.32 0.76
N TYR A 333 0.23 10.99 -0.17
CA TYR A 333 -0.63 11.94 -0.91
C TYR A 333 0.08 12.90 -1.87
N GLU A 334 1.42 12.91 -1.93
CA GLU A 334 2.14 13.57 -3.01
C GLU A 334 1.97 12.80 -4.33
N ALA A 335 1.64 13.51 -5.41
CA ALA A 335 1.44 12.93 -6.72
C ALA A 335 2.78 12.72 -7.44
N TRP A 336 3.43 11.59 -7.17
CA TRP A 336 4.73 11.27 -7.77
C TRP A 336 4.64 10.85 -9.25
N ASP A 337 3.47 10.38 -9.69
CA ASP A 337 3.18 9.87 -11.05
C ASP A 337 4.16 8.78 -11.57
N LYS A 338 4.96 8.22 -10.65
CA LYS A 338 6.05 7.28 -10.90
C LYS A 338 6.03 6.16 -9.88
N SER A 339 6.43 4.98 -10.32
CA SER A 339 6.73 3.83 -9.48
C SER A 339 8.21 3.49 -9.52
N GLY A 340 8.84 3.28 -8.36
CA GLY A 340 10.25 2.89 -8.27
C GLY A 340 10.46 1.41 -8.53
N PHE A 341 11.13 1.06 -9.63
CA PHE A 341 11.42 -0.32 -10.01
C PHE A 341 12.89 -0.61 -9.75
N LEU A 342 13.22 -1.22 -8.60
CA LEU A 342 14.59 -1.62 -8.29
C LEU A 342 14.90 -2.91 -9.03
N ALA A 343 15.66 -2.83 -10.14
CA ALA A 343 15.88 -3.94 -11.06
C ALA A 343 17.35 -4.34 -11.09
N GLY A 344 17.64 -5.64 -11.06
CA GLY A 344 19.02 -6.09 -11.22
C GLY A 344 19.14 -7.62 -11.26
N PRO A 345 19.95 -8.19 -12.17
CA PRO A 345 20.01 -9.64 -12.39
C PRO A 345 20.77 -10.38 -11.28
N LYS A 346 21.59 -9.66 -10.52
CA LYS A 346 22.40 -10.26 -9.45
C LYS A 346 21.61 -10.25 -8.14
N GLY A 347 21.61 -11.41 -7.47
CA GLY A 347 21.28 -11.50 -6.06
C GLY A 347 22.25 -10.66 -5.21
N ASN A 348 21.81 -10.26 -4.02
CA ASN A 348 22.59 -9.45 -3.07
C ASN A 348 22.99 -8.06 -3.60
N GLY A 349 22.14 -7.40 -4.38
CA GLY A 349 22.36 -6.02 -4.86
C GLY A 349 21.87 -4.91 -3.91
N GLY A 350 21.41 -5.25 -2.70
CA GLY A 350 20.94 -4.26 -1.71
C GLY A 350 19.45 -3.87 -1.79
N LYS A 351 18.73 -4.27 -2.86
CA LYS A 351 17.28 -4.01 -3.04
C LYS A 351 16.43 -4.30 -1.79
N GLY A 352 16.46 -5.55 -1.32
CA GLY A 352 15.73 -5.96 -0.12
C GLY A 352 16.29 -5.42 1.19
N THR A 353 17.46 -4.77 1.18
CA THR A 353 17.98 -4.02 2.33
C THR A 353 17.43 -2.60 2.35
N VAL A 354 17.31 -1.94 1.18
CA VAL A 354 16.63 -0.64 1.03
C VAL A 354 15.16 -0.76 1.44
N LEU A 355 14.43 -1.77 0.94
CA LEU A 355 13.04 -2.00 1.35
C LEU A 355 12.92 -2.31 2.85
N ALA A 356 13.91 -2.97 3.45
CA ALA A 356 13.92 -3.21 4.89
C ALA A 356 14.06 -1.90 5.68
N LEU A 357 14.91 -0.96 5.23
CA LEU A 357 15.01 0.38 5.82
C LEU A 357 13.68 1.13 5.72
N ILE A 358 13.05 1.17 4.54
CA ILE A 358 11.76 1.85 4.36
C ILE A 358 10.69 1.25 5.29
N ARG A 359 10.59 -0.09 5.37
CA ARG A 359 9.65 -0.75 6.29
C ARG A 359 9.90 -0.42 7.76
N LYS A 360 11.16 -0.20 8.15
CA LYS A 360 11.52 0.21 9.52
C LYS A 360 11.11 1.65 9.82
N LEU A 361 11.22 2.56 8.86
CA LEU A 361 10.70 3.94 8.99
C LEU A 361 9.17 3.94 9.13
N LEU A 362 8.49 3.30 8.18
CA LEU A 362 7.03 3.30 8.11
C LEU A 362 6.39 2.53 9.27
N GLY A 363 7.04 1.46 9.72
CA GLY A 363 6.50 0.52 10.69
C GLY A 363 5.37 -0.35 10.13
N ARG A 364 4.91 -1.29 10.95
CA ARG A 364 3.86 -2.24 10.56
C ARG A 364 2.52 -1.52 10.39
N GLY A 365 1.75 -1.94 9.39
CA GLY A 365 0.43 -1.39 9.09
C GLY A 365 0.42 -0.21 8.12
N SER A 366 1.57 0.45 7.92
CA SER A 366 1.69 1.60 7.01
C SER A 366 2.08 1.23 5.57
N TYR A 367 2.36 -0.05 5.29
CA TYR A 367 2.74 -0.55 3.97
C TYR A 367 1.99 -1.84 3.58
N ALA A 368 1.84 -2.05 2.26
CA ALA A 368 1.30 -3.25 1.64
C ALA A 368 2.37 -4.01 0.83
N SER A 369 2.02 -5.18 0.29
CA SER A 369 2.89 -6.00 -0.56
C SER A 369 2.06 -6.70 -1.65
N VAL A 370 1.55 -5.92 -2.59
CA VAL A 370 0.81 -6.37 -3.77
C VAL A 370 1.77 -6.42 -4.96
N SER A 371 2.09 -7.62 -5.45
CA SER A 371 2.96 -7.80 -6.62
C SER A 371 2.32 -7.26 -7.90
N LEU A 372 3.13 -7.01 -8.93
CA LEU A 372 2.62 -6.48 -10.20
C LEU A 372 1.57 -7.39 -10.86
N VAL A 373 1.72 -8.71 -10.72
CA VAL A 373 0.74 -9.70 -11.20
C VAL A 373 -0.53 -9.69 -10.36
N ASP A 374 -0.40 -9.49 -9.04
CA ASP A 374 -1.51 -9.49 -8.11
C ASP A 374 -2.44 -8.28 -8.25
N PHE A 375 -2.01 -7.21 -8.92
CA PHE A 375 -2.91 -6.12 -9.32
C PHE A 375 -4.00 -6.59 -10.29
N GLY A 376 -3.79 -7.70 -11.02
CA GLY A 376 -4.82 -8.35 -11.81
C GLY A 376 -5.83 -9.15 -10.99
N ASP A 377 -5.57 -9.40 -9.70
CA ASP A 377 -6.46 -10.11 -8.79
C ASP A 377 -7.44 -9.13 -8.12
N ARG A 378 -8.72 -9.49 -8.12
CA ARG A 378 -9.81 -8.68 -7.60
C ARG A 378 -9.70 -8.37 -6.10
N PHE A 379 -9.19 -9.30 -5.30
CA PHE A 379 -9.21 -9.23 -3.83
C PHE A 379 -7.88 -8.83 -3.20
N LYS A 380 -6.74 -9.05 -3.89
CA LYS A 380 -5.40 -8.80 -3.32
C LYS A 380 -5.09 -7.31 -3.09
N LYS A 381 -5.82 -6.40 -3.75
CA LYS A 381 -5.72 -4.94 -3.61
C LYS A 381 -6.27 -4.38 -2.29
N SER A 382 -7.03 -5.17 -1.53
CA SER A 382 -7.69 -4.69 -0.30
C SER A 382 -6.73 -4.17 0.77
N SER A 383 -5.47 -4.63 0.76
CA SER A 383 -4.42 -4.16 1.66
C SER A 383 -3.96 -2.72 1.38
N LEU A 384 -4.15 -2.21 0.16
CA LEU A 384 -3.72 -0.86 -0.24
C LEU A 384 -4.51 0.24 0.47
N VAL A 385 -5.77 -0.01 0.82
CA VAL A 385 -6.68 1.00 1.39
C VAL A 385 -6.15 1.63 2.68
N ARG A 386 -5.34 0.89 3.45
CA ARG A 386 -4.76 1.34 4.72
C ARG A 386 -3.27 1.67 4.62
N ALA A 387 -2.63 1.35 3.51
CA ALA A 387 -1.19 1.50 3.32
C ALA A 387 -0.88 2.79 2.58
N ASN A 388 0.20 3.45 2.95
CA ASN A 388 0.70 4.62 2.23
C ASN A 388 1.73 4.24 1.16
N VAL A 389 2.29 3.04 1.27
CA VAL A 389 3.34 2.56 0.37
C VAL A 389 3.11 1.09 0.07
N ASN A 390 3.31 0.68 -1.16
CA ASN A 390 3.33 -0.72 -1.53
C ASN A 390 4.78 -1.14 -1.82
N LEU A 391 5.28 -2.12 -1.07
CA LEU A 391 6.69 -2.53 -1.06
C LEU A 391 6.82 -4.02 -1.33
N VAL A 392 7.25 -4.38 -2.53
CA VAL A 392 7.38 -5.78 -2.96
C VAL A 392 8.85 -6.14 -3.11
N ASP A 393 9.31 -7.11 -2.31
CA ASP A 393 10.73 -7.50 -2.24
C ASP A 393 11.16 -8.42 -3.39
N GLU A 394 10.22 -9.22 -3.88
CA GLU A 394 10.48 -10.15 -4.97
C GLU A 394 9.21 -10.37 -5.80
N ASN A 395 9.37 -10.31 -7.11
CA ASN A 395 8.40 -10.76 -8.08
C ASN A 395 8.89 -12.06 -8.71
N ASP A 396 7.97 -12.99 -8.96
CA ASP A 396 8.29 -14.29 -9.56
C ASP A 396 9.03 -14.13 -10.90
N VAL A 397 10.16 -14.83 -11.04
CA VAL A 397 10.97 -14.78 -12.26
C VAL A 397 10.18 -15.35 -13.43
N GLY A 398 10.01 -14.55 -14.48
CA GLY A 398 9.25 -14.94 -15.67
C GLY A 398 7.74 -14.74 -15.54
N ALA A 399 7.25 -14.22 -14.41
CA ALA A 399 5.85 -13.86 -14.27
C ALA A 399 5.46 -12.75 -15.28
N PHE A 400 4.24 -12.85 -15.81
CA PHE A 400 3.74 -11.99 -16.86
C PHE A 400 2.55 -11.18 -16.35
N ALA A 401 2.73 -9.87 -16.22
CA ALA A 401 1.65 -8.99 -15.78
C ALA A 401 0.76 -8.60 -16.97
N GLU A 402 -0.46 -9.17 -17.00
CA GLU A 402 -1.41 -8.98 -18.11
C GLU A 402 -2.31 -7.76 -17.96
N SER A 403 -2.81 -7.51 -16.75
CA SER A 403 -3.77 -6.44 -16.46
C SER A 403 -3.15 -5.43 -15.51
N LEU A 404 -2.80 -4.27 -16.06
CA LEU A 404 -2.14 -3.19 -15.32
C LEU A 404 -3.01 -1.93 -15.19
N GLY A 405 -4.32 -2.04 -15.47
CA GLY A 405 -5.25 -0.91 -15.35
C GLY A 405 -5.27 -0.33 -13.94
N ASP A 406 -5.55 -1.18 -12.95
CA ASP A 406 -5.63 -0.77 -11.54
C ASP A 406 -4.27 -0.36 -10.98
N TRP A 407 -3.18 -1.01 -11.42
CA TRP A 407 -1.82 -0.59 -11.06
C TRP A 407 -1.52 0.82 -11.57
N LYS A 408 -1.84 1.11 -12.84
CA LYS A 408 -1.66 2.46 -13.42
C LYS A 408 -2.47 3.50 -12.64
N ALA A 409 -3.70 3.15 -12.25
CA ALA A 409 -4.56 4.00 -11.45
C ALA A 409 -3.95 4.26 -10.06
N CYS A 410 -3.42 3.23 -9.40
CA CYS A 410 -2.74 3.35 -8.12
C CYS A 410 -1.50 4.27 -8.21
N VAL A 411 -0.70 4.19 -9.28
CA VAL A 411 0.50 5.05 -9.43
C VAL A 411 0.13 6.53 -9.62
N THR A 412 -1.01 6.84 -10.24
CA THR A 412 -1.44 8.23 -10.51
C THR A 412 -2.56 8.72 -9.59
N GLY A 413 -2.96 7.93 -8.59
CA GLY A 413 -4.08 8.28 -7.71
C GLY A 413 -5.46 8.25 -8.36
N ASP A 414 -5.61 7.66 -9.55
CA ASP A 414 -6.91 7.53 -10.22
C ASP A 414 -7.80 6.54 -9.45
N VAL A 415 -9.11 6.70 -9.63
CA VAL A 415 -10.12 5.82 -9.01
C VAL A 415 -10.07 4.43 -9.65
N PHE A 416 -10.10 3.39 -8.83
CA PHE A 416 -10.27 2.01 -9.26
C PHE A 416 -11.33 1.28 -8.43
N THR A 417 -11.87 0.20 -9.00
CA THR A 417 -12.85 -0.64 -8.30
C THR A 417 -12.14 -1.67 -7.42
N LEU A 418 -12.51 -1.67 -6.14
CA LEU A 418 -12.03 -2.62 -5.15
C LEU A 418 -13.13 -3.62 -4.79
N ASP A 419 -12.93 -4.88 -5.17
CA ASP A 419 -13.79 -5.98 -4.78
C ASP A 419 -13.48 -6.41 -3.34
N ARG A 420 -14.50 -6.38 -2.48
CA ARG A 420 -14.41 -6.77 -1.08
C ARG A 420 -15.08 -8.12 -0.89
N LYS A 421 -14.42 -9.05 -0.19
CA LYS A 421 -15.01 -10.37 0.09
C LYS A 421 -16.34 -10.21 0.82
N TYR A 422 -17.41 -10.78 0.25
CA TYR A 422 -18.76 -10.79 0.79
C TYR A 422 -19.40 -9.39 1.01
N LYS A 423 -18.92 -8.38 0.28
CA LYS A 423 -19.47 -7.01 0.31
C LYS A 423 -19.54 -6.45 -1.10
N ASP A 424 -20.33 -5.40 -1.28
CA ASP A 424 -20.40 -4.71 -2.56
C ASP A 424 -19.05 -4.09 -2.93
N PRO A 425 -18.69 -4.08 -4.24
CA PRO A 425 -17.50 -3.38 -4.72
C PRO A 425 -17.59 -1.89 -4.42
N VAL A 426 -16.45 -1.28 -4.16
CA VAL A 426 -16.35 0.15 -3.86
C VAL A 426 -15.35 0.82 -4.78
N GLU A 427 -15.63 2.07 -5.14
CA GLU A 427 -14.68 2.94 -5.84
C GLU A 427 -13.75 3.59 -4.82
N VAL A 428 -12.45 3.45 -5.04
CA VAL A 428 -11.41 3.98 -4.14
C VAL A 428 -10.30 4.62 -4.95
N SER A 429 -9.68 5.64 -4.38
CA SER A 429 -8.40 6.20 -4.84
C SER A 429 -7.31 5.86 -3.83
N TRP A 430 -6.16 5.41 -4.34
CA TRP A 430 -4.97 5.16 -3.54
C TRP A 430 -3.88 6.15 -3.96
N GLN A 431 -3.50 7.03 -3.04
CA GLN A 431 -2.49 8.07 -3.25
C GLN A 431 -1.25 7.76 -2.41
N GLY A 432 -0.66 6.60 -2.70
CA GLY A 432 0.56 6.12 -2.06
C GLY A 432 1.71 6.02 -3.03
N PHE A 433 2.85 5.50 -2.56
CA PHE A 433 4.03 5.29 -3.39
C PHE A 433 4.29 3.80 -3.65
N GLU A 434 4.65 3.47 -4.89
CA GLU A 434 4.83 2.09 -5.37
C GLU A 434 6.32 1.78 -5.54
N VAL A 435 6.83 0.75 -4.86
CA VAL A 435 8.20 0.22 -5.06
C VAL A 435 8.18 -1.28 -5.28
N GLN A 436 8.72 -1.69 -6.43
CA GLN A 436 8.77 -3.09 -6.87
C GLN A 436 10.22 -3.51 -7.10
N CYS A 437 10.62 -4.66 -6.54
CA CYS A 437 11.93 -5.25 -6.78
C CYS A 437 11.86 -6.38 -7.82
N PHE A 438 12.82 -6.37 -8.75
CA PHE A 438 12.97 -7.40 -9.78
C PHE A 438 14.39 -7.98 -9.80
N ASN A 439 14.46 -9.29 -10.00
CA ASN A 439 15.72 -10.04 -10.23
C ASN A 439 16.08 -10.12 -11.72
N THR A 440 15.52 -9.24 -12.53
CA THR A 440 15.80 -9.07 -13.96
C THR A 440 15.77 -7.58 -14.30
N MET A 441 16.50 -7.16 -15.33
CA MET A 441 16.38 -5.80 -15.89
C MET A 441 15.09 -5.62 -16.69
N THR A 442 14.48 -6.72 -17.15
CA THR A 442 13.35 -6.71 -18.09
C THR A 442 12.15 -7.48 -17.54
N PRO A 443 11.44 -7.01 -16.49
CA PRO A 443 10.18 -7.62 -16.09
C PRO A 443 9.20 -7.68 -17.26
N ARG A 444 8.55 -8.83 -17.44
CA ARG A 444 7.66 -9.06 -18.59
C ARG A 444 6.27 -8.50 -18.31
N MET A 445 5.83 -7.58 -19.15
CA MET A 445 4.49 -6.98 -19.07
C MET A 445 3.81 -7.03 -20.42
N LYS A 446 2.48 -7.18 -20.41
CA LYS A 446 1.68 -7.15 -21.65
C LYS A 446 1.53 -5.74 -22.20
N ASP A 447 1.32 -4.77 -21.31
CA ASP A 447 1.18 -3.36 -21.68
C ASP A 447 2.55 -2.80 -22.10
N LYS A 448 2.59 -2.20 -23.29
CA LYS A 448 3.77 -1.59 -23.90
C LYS A 448 3.47 -0.15 -24.32
N SER A 449 2.44 0.46 -23.75
CA SER A 449 2.01 1.81 -24.11
C SER A 449 2.89 2.86 -23.47
N GLU A 450 2.95 4.05 -24.09
CA GLU A 450 3.55 5.25 -23.48
C GLU A 450 2.88 5.62 -22.14
N SER A 451 1.60 5.24 -21.95
CA SER A 451 0.88 5.39 -20.69
C SER A 451 1.51 4.56 -19.55
N LEU A 452 1.98 3.35 -19.85
CA LEU A 452 2.77 2.57 -18.88
C LEU A 452 4.17 3.16 -18.72
N LYS A 453 4.87 3.42 -19.84
CA LYS A 453 6.27 3.87 -19.85
C LYS A 453 6.48 5.11 -18.99
N ARG A 454 5.60 6.12 -19.06
CA ARG A 454 5.73 7.34 -18.26
C ARG A 454 5.62 7.11 -16.75
N ARG A 455 5.01 6.02 -16.29
CA ARG A 455 4.85 5.68 -14.86
C ARG A 455 6.03 4.86 -14.33
N LEU A 456 6.86 4.28 -15.19
CA LEU A 456 8.00 3.47 -14.79
C LEU A 456 9.22 4.36 -14.53
N LEU A 457 9.92 4.06 -13.43
CA LEU A 457 11.25 4.55 -13.13
C LEU A 457 12.11 3.32 -12.77
N ILE A 458 12.89 2.83 -13.74
CA ILE A 458 13.71 1.63 -13.57
C ILE A 458 15.06 2.03 -12.99
N VAL A 459 15.32 1.65 -11.76
CA VAL A 459 16.57 1.93 -11.03
C VAL A 459 17.49 0.71 -11.14
N PRO A 460 18.60 0.79 -11.91
CA PRO A 460 19.53 -0.32 -12.09
C PRO A 460 20.35 -0.58 -10.80
N MET A 461 20.14 -1.73 -10.19
CA MET A 461 20.84 -2.23 -9.01
C MET A 461 21.76 -3.40 -9.41
N VAL A 462 22.80 -3.09 -10.20
CA VAL A 462 23.67 -4.08 -10.87
C VAL A 462 24.85 -4.57 -10.02
N LYS A 463 25.15 -3.89 -8.91
CA LYS A 463 26.20 -4.30 -7.97
C LYS A 463 25.79 -5.59 -7.25
N SER A 464 26.79 -6.32 -6.74
CA SER A 464 26.56 -7.48 -5.89
C SER A 464 27.53 -7.44 -4.73
N PHE A 465 26.98 -7.55 -3.52
CA PHE A 465 27.75 -7.60 -2.29
C PHE A 465 28.09 -9.04 -1.87
N LYS A 466 27.85 -10.03 -2.73
CA LYS A 466 28.09 -11.44 -2.43
C LYS A 466 29.56 -11.65 -2.04
N GLY A 467 29.79 -12.23 -0.86
CA GLY A 467 31.13 -12.54 -0.35
C GLY A 467 31.85 -11.38 0.36
N VAL A 468 31.32 -10.16 0.27
CA VAL A 468 31.78 -8.98 1.03
C VAL A 468 30.63 -8.37 1.85
N GLU A 469 29.56 -9.15 2.04
CA GLU A 469 28.31 -8.73 2.66
C GLU A 469 28.49 -8.47 4.16
N ASN A 470 28.25 -7.22 4.59
CA ASN A 470 28.06 -6.92 6.00
C ASN A 470 26.60 -7.18 6.39
N LYS A 471 26.36 -8.30 7.06
CA LYS A 471 25.02 -8.74 7.51
C LYS A 471 24.45 -7.87 8.63
N ASP A 472 25.30 -7.16 9.37
CA ASP A 472 24.90 -6.33 10.50
C ASP A 472 24.17 -5.06 10.03
N ILE A 473 24.40 -4.62 8.79
CA ILE A 473 23.66 -3.50 8.17
C ILE A 473 22.15 -3.75 8.28
N LYS A 474 21.68 -4.90 7.79
CA LYS A 474 20.24 -5.24 7.81
C LYS A 474 19.77 -5.75 9.17
N ARG A 475 20.64 -6.43 9.93
CA ARG A 475 20.28 -7.08 11.21
C ARG A 475 20.31 -6.15 12.42
N ASP A 476 21.03 -5.04 12.34
CA ASP A 476 21.28 -4.14 13.46
C ASP A 476 21.25 -2.66 13.01
N TYR A 477 22.19 -2.23 12.16
CA TYR A 477 22.45 -0.80 11.97
C TYR A 477 21.22 -0.03 11.45
N LEU A 478 20.55 -0.53 10.41
CA LEU A 478 19.40 0.13 9.78
C LEU A 478 18.12 0.14 10.63
N GLN A 479 18.12 -0.50 11.80
CA GLN A 479 16.98 -0.48 12.72
C GLN A 479 17.26 0.27 14.02
N ARG A 480 18.44 0.88 14.17
CA ARG A 480 18.78 1.72 15.33
C ARG A 480 18.06 3.06 15.24
N ASP A 481 17.56 3.53 16.38
CA ASP A 481 16.78 4.77 16.47
C ASP A 481 17.56 5.98 15.95
N GLU A 482 18.86 6.11 16.27
CA GLU A 482 19.68 7.21 15.75
C GLU A 482 19.81 7.23 14.22
N VAL A 483 19.87 6.05 13.58
CA VAL A 483 19.92 5.94 12.11
C VAL A 483 18.57 6.29 11.52
N LEU A 484 17.50 5.73 12.07
CA LEU A 484 16.14 5.97 11.57
C LEU A 484 15.74 7.44 11.69
N ARG A 485 16.07 8.11 12.81
CA ARG A 485 15.83 9.55 13.00
C ARG A 485 16.59 10.40 11.98
N TYR A 486 17.86 10.06 11.70
CA TYR A 486 18.64 10.76 10.67
C TYR A 486 18.05 10.55 9.27
N VAL A 487 17.73 9.29 8.91
CA VAL A 487 17.15 8.94 7.61
C VAL A 487 15.82 9.66 7.42
N LEU A 488 14.94 9.67 8.43
CA LEU A 488 13.67 10.38 8.38
C LEU A 488 13.89 11.88 8.19
N LYS A 489 14.79 12.51 8.95
CA LYS A 489 15.15 13.92 8.79
C LYS A 489 15.65 14.21 7.37
N ARG A 490 16.63 13.43 6.88
CA ARG A 490 17.23 13.58 5.56
C ARG A 490 16.18 13.51 4.46
N ALA A 491 15.26 12.55 4.57
CA ALA A 491 14.15 12.34 3.64
C ALA A 491 13.10 13.48 3.69
N LEU A 492 12.64 13.87 4.88
CA LEU A 492 11.67 14.95 5.05
C LEU A 492 12.21 16.34 4.68
N HIS A 493 13.54 16.52 4.68
CA HIS A 493 14.18 17.78 4.29
C HIS A 493 14.35 17.94 2.78
N MET A 494 14.07 16.89 2.00
CA MET A 494 14.06 16.99 0.54
C MET A 494 12.81 17.74 0.07
N ARG A 495 12.98 18.60 -0.93
CA ARG A 495 11.93 19.49 -1.47
C ARG A 495 11.52 19.15 -2.90
N HIS A 496 11.95 18.01 -3.42
CA HIS A 496 11.53 17.55 -4.73
C HIS A 496 10.02 17.24 -4.73
N THR A 497 9.38 17.52 -5.85
CA THR A 497 7.99 17.15 -6.14
C THR A 497 7.92 16.15 -7.30
N GLU A 498 9.07 15.86 -7.92
CA GLU A 498 9.25 14.87 -8.97
C GLU A 498 10.51 14.06 -8.64
N LEU A 499 10.53 12.78 -9.02
CA LEU A 499 11.73 11.96 -8.88
C LEU A 499 12.69 12.27 -10.02
N SER A 500 13.98 12.34 -9.71
CA SER A 500 15.03 12.44 -10.72
C SER A 500 15.03 11.20 -11.63
N ASN A 501 15.50 11.39 -12.86
CA ASN A 501 15.68 10.31 -13.82
C ASN A 501 17.13 10.32 -14.33
N PRO A 502 18.09 9.77 -13.55
CA PRO A 502 19.49 9.74 -13.96
C PRO A 502 19.71 8.96 -15.27
N PRO A 503 20.79 9.22 -16.03
CA PRO A 503 21.03 8.58 -17.33
C PRO A 503 20.94 7.05 -17.30
N ALA A 504 21.47 6.42 -16.25
CA ALA A 504 21.40 4.96 -16.10
C ALA A 504 19.95 4.43 -15.97
N CYS A 505 19.02 5.23 -15.46
CA CYS A 505 17.60 4.87 -15.35
C CYS A 505 16.87 5.08 -16.69
N GLU A 506 17.24 6.11 -17.45
CA GLU A 506 16.77 6.33 -18.83
C GLU A 506 17.17 5.16 -19.73
N ASP A 507 18.46 4.81 -19.74
CA ASP A 507 19.00 3.68 -20.50
C ASP A 507 18.29 2.38 -20.12
N ALA A 508 18.09 2.13 -18.82
CA ALA A 508 17.41 0.93 -18.33
C ALA A 508 15.94 0.87 -18.76
N LEU A 509 15.24 2.01 -18.79
CA LEU A 509 13.85 2.09 -19.28
C LEU A 509 13.77 1.85 -20.80
N GLU A 510 14.72 2.40 -21.57
CA GLU A 510 14.78 2.19 -23.02
C GLU A 510 15.12 0.76 -23.39
N GLU A 511 16.09 0.14 -22.70
CA GLU A 511 16.43 -1.28 -22.85
C GLU A 511 15.22 -2.17 -22.51
N TRP A 512 14.55 -1.87 -21.40
CA TRP A 512 13.33 -2.56 -20.98
C TRP A 512 12.25 -2.51 -22.05
N PHE A 513 11.98 -1.31 -22.58
CA PHE A 513 10.94 -1.08 -23.56
C PHE A 513 11.26 -1.73 -24.90
N GLY A 514 12.52 -1.64 -25.35
CA GLY A 514 12.98 -2.32 -26.57
C GLY A 514 12.89 -3.85 -26.47
N THR A 515 13.21 -4.41 -25.31
CA THR A 515 13.16 -5.87 -25.08
C THR A 515 11.73 -6.41 -25.03
N ASN A 516 10.82 -5.69 -24.37
CA ASN A 516 9.42 -6.08 -24.24
C ASN A 516 8.58 -5.76 -25.49
N ASN A 517 8.90 -4.68 -26.22
CA ASN A 517 8.22 -4.35 -27.45
C ASN A 517 8.90 -4.99 -28.67
N LYS A 518 8.51 -6.23 -28.97
CA LYS A 518 9.05 -7.00 -30.10
C LYS A 518 8.89 -6.33 -31.47
N VAL A 519 7.91 -5.45 -31.65
CA VAL A 519 7.74 -4.70 -32.91
C VAL A 519 8.81 -3.62 -33.03
N VAL A 520 9.09 -2.91 -31.93
CA VAL A 520 10.19 -1.92 -31.87
C VAL A 520 11.55 -2.61 -31.96
N GLY A 521 11.74 -3.74 -31.26
CA GLY A 521 12.97 -4.54 -31.36
C GLY A 521 13.23 -5.03 -32.79
N PHE A 522 12.19 -5.56 -33.45
CA PHE A 522 12.22 -5.90 -34.87
C PHE A 522 12.66 -4.72 -35.73
N TRP A 523 12.02 -3.55 -35.54
CA TRP A 523 12.33 -2.38 -36.34
C TRP A 523 13.78 -1.92 -36.19
N ARG A 524 14.27 -1.80 -34.95
CA ARG A 524 15.65 -1.40 -34.65
C ARG A 524 16.69 -2.35 -35.25
N GLU A 525 16.36 -3.64 -35.37
CA GLU A 525 17.26 -4.61 -35.98
C GLU A 525 17.37 -4.41 -37.50
N PHE A 526 16.29 -4.08 -38.19
CA PHE A 526 16.23 -4.05 -39.66
C PHE A 526 16.23 -2.65 -40.29
N GLU A 527 16.01 -1.57 -39.55
CA GLU A 527 15.86 -0.21 -40.08
C GLU A 527 16.96 0.18 -41.07
N ASP A 528 18.22 -0.12 -40.71
CA ASP A 528 19.40 0.20 -41.52
C ASP A 528 19.72 -0.84 -42.61
N GLN A 529 18.99 -1.96 -42.64
CA GLN A 529 19.24 -3.08 -43.57
C GLN A 529 18.37 -3.00 -44.84
N PHE A 530 17.22 -2.34 -44.77
CA PHE A 530 16.27 -2.24 -45.89
C PHE A 530 16.88 -1.54 -47.11
N GLN A 531 16.79 -2.18 -48.27
CA GLN A 531 17.28 -1.63 -49.54
C GLN A 531 16.20 -0.83 -50.29
N TRP A 532 14.92 -1.12 -50.01
CA TRP A 532 13.80 -0.41 -50.60
C TRP A 532 13.51 0.92 -49.88
N ASP A 533 13.11 1.91 -50.67
CA ASP A 533 12.58 3.18 -50.16
C ASP A 533 11.08 3.08 -49.83
N LEU A 534 10.37 2.12 -50.41
CA LEU A 534 8.97 1.81 -50.09
C LEU A 534 8.91 0.42 -49.45
N LEU A 535 8.48 0.37 -48.18
CA LEU A 535 8.32 -0.87 -47.42
C LEU A 535 6.84 -1.18 -47.21
N PRO A 536 6.25 -2.10 -48.00
CA PRO A 536 4.86 -2.47 -47.83
C PRO A 536 4.57 -3.04 -46.44
N TRP A 537 3.42 -2.69 -45.84
CA TRP A 537 3.02 -3.24 -44.54
C TRP A 537 2.93 -4.78 -44.53
N ALA A 538 2.51 -5.36 -45.65
CA ALA A 538 2.45 -6.81 -45.80
C ALA A 538 3.85 -7.44 -45.79
N PHE A 539 4.84 -6.78 -46.43
CA PHE A 539 6.24 -7.24 -46.43
C PHE A 539 6.81 -7.19 -45.02
N LEU A 540 6.68 -6.04 -44.35
CA LEU A 540 7.15 -5.84 -42.98
C LEU A 540 6.52 -6.85 -42.01
N TYR A 541 5.23 -7.15 -42.15
CA TYR A 541 4.57 -8.13 -41.29
C TYR A 541 4.97 -9.58 -41.59
N ASP A 542 5.19 -9.93 -42.85
CA ASP A 542 5.69 -11.27 -43.22
C ASP A 542 7.11 -11.47 -42.69
N LEU A 543 7.99 -10.49 -42.87
CA LEU A 543 9.34 -10.48 -42.30
C LEU A 543 9.30 -10.55 -40.77
N TYR A 544 8.45 -9.76 -40.12
CA TYR A 544 8.27 -9.78 -38.67
C TYR A 544 7.85 -11.15 -38.14
N LYS A 545 6.92 -11.86 -38.79
CA LYS A 545 6.49 -13.20 -38.35
C LYS A 545 7.65 -14.20 -38.40
N GLU A 546 8.44 -14.19 -39.48
CA GLU A 546 9.57 -15.11 -39.63
C GLU A 546 10.74 -14.77 -38.71
N TRP A 547 11.00 -13.47 -38.49
CA TRP A 547 11.95 -13.05 -37.48
C TRP A 547 11.49 -13.43 -36.06
N PHE A 548 10.22 -13.17 -35.72
CA PHE A 548 9.67 -13.47 -34.41
C PHE A 548 9.69 -14.97 -34.11
N SER A 549 9.42 -15.83 -35.09
CA SER A 549 9.47 -17.28 -34.91
C SER A 549 10.87 -17.79 -34.57
N LYS A 550 11.92 -17.11 -35.07
CA LYS A 550 13.33 -17.40 -34.73
C LYS A 550 13.71 -16.85 -33.35
N VAL A 551 13.26 -15.65 -33.00
CA VAL A 551 13.64 -14.96 -31.75
C VAL A 551 12.83 -15.45 -30.53
N GLU A 552 11.54 -15.72 -30.68
CA GLU A 552 10.68 -16.24 -29.61
C GLU A 552 9.77 -17.38 -30.13
N PRO A 553 10.32 -18.61 -30.30
CA PRO A 553 9.63 -19.73 -30.95
C PRO A 553 8.32 -20.16 -30.27
N SER A 554 8.21 -19.93 -28.95
CA SER A 554 7.01 -20.24 -28.16
C SER A 554 6.12 -19.01 -27.91
N GLY A 555 6.49 -17.86 -28.45
CA GLY A 555 5.75 -16.61 -28.30
C GLY A 555 4.52 -16.54 -29.20
N LYS A 556 3.58 -15.66 -28.85
CA LYS A 556 2.45 -15.30 -29.71
C LYS A 556 2.77 -14.00 -30.44
N THR A 557 2.76 -14.03 -31.76
CA THR A 557 2.95 -12.84 -32.60
C THR A 557 1.78 -11.86 -32.44
N GLU A 558 2.10 -10.56 -32.53
CA GLU A 558 1.07 -9.52 -32.64
C GLU A 558 0.28 -9.69 -33.95
N GLY A 559 -1.00 -9.35 -33.93
CA GLY A 559 -1.82 -9.34 -35.14
C GLY A 559 -1.40 -8.23 -36.11
N TYR A 560 -1.77 -8.36 -37.39
CA TYR A 560 -1.41 -7.41 -38.46
C TYR A 560 -1.74 -5.94 -38.14
N LYS A 561 -2.95 -5.66 -37.65
CA LYS A 561 -3.37 -4.29 -37.31
C LYS A 561 -2.59 -3.73 -36.10
N PRO A 562 -2.52 -4.43 -34.95
CA PRO A 562 -1.67 -4.02 -33.82
C PRO A 562 -0.20 -3.80 -34.20
N PHE A 563 0.38 -4.66 -35.06
CA PHE A 563 1.74 -4.50 -35.56
C PHE A 563 1.92 -3.15 -36.28
N ILE A 564 1.02 -2.83 -37.21
CA ILE A 564 1.08 -1.56 -37.95
C ILE A 564 0.90 -0.38 -37.02
N GLU A 565 -0.08 -0.42 -36.11
CA GLU A 565 -0.34 0.67 -35.16
C GLU A 565 0.86 0.91 -34.24
N ALA A 566 1.49 -0.16 -33.73
CA ALA A 566 2.69 -0.07 -32.92
C ALA A 566 3.87 0.53 -33.71
N LEU A 567 4.07 0.11 -34.97
CA LEU A 567 5.18 0.62 -35.78
C LEU A 567 4.96 2.07 -36.21
N LYS A 568 3.72 2.46 -36.53
CA LYS A 568 3.37 3.86 -36.78
C LYS A 568 3.66 4.73 -35.56
N SER A 569 3.13 4.35 -34.40
CA SER A 569 3.36 5.09 -33.15
C SER A 569 4.84 5.22 -32.79
N HIS A 570 5.66 4.22 -33.12
CA HIS A 570 7.11 4.30 -32.92
C HIS A 570 7.80 5.27 -33.89
N LEU A 571 7.27 5.41 -35.10
CA LEU A 571 7.84 6.19 -36.19
C LEU A 571 7.19 7.55 -36.40
N ASP A 572 6.23 7.96 -35.56
CA ASP A 572 5.52 9.24 -35.69
C ASP A 572 6.48 10.44 -35.72
N ASP A 573 7.59 10.37 -34.98
CA ASP A 573 8.64 11.39 -34.93
C ASP A 573 9.88 11.08 -35.80
N SER A 574 9.83 10.02 -36.63
CA SER A 574 10.96 9.64 -37.48
C SER A 574 11.20 10.66 -38.58
N GLN A 575 12.45 11.09 -38.73
CA GLN A 575 12.87 11.97 -39.84
C GLN A 575 13.18 11.18 -41.13
N VAL A 576 13.41 9.87 -41.01
CA VAL A 576 13.86 9.00 -42.11
C VAL A 576 12.68 8.30 -42.77
N TRP A 577 11.71 7.85 -41.99
CA TRP A 577 10.58 7.06 -42.49
C TRP A 577 9.26 7.76 -42.20
N THR A 578 8.41 7.86 -43.21
CA THR A 578 7.07 8.45 -43.07
C THR A 578 6.00 7.44 -43.42
N THR A 579 4.78 7.67 -42.91
CA THR A 579 3.60 6.86 -43.24
C THR A 579 2.68 7.66 -44.16
N PRO A 580 2.68 7.43 -45.49
CA PRO A 580 1.79 8.12 -46.40
C PRO A 580 0.31 7.76 -46.15
N ASP A 581 -0.58 8.76 -46.22
CA ASP A 581 -2.03 8.56 -46.10
C ASP A 581 -2.63 7.74 -47.24
N LYS A 582 -2.00 7.81 -48.42
CA LYS A 582 -2.43 7.14 -49.65
C LYS A 582 -1.46 6.04 -50.03
N SER A 583 -1.95 5.05 -50.77
CA SER A 583 -1.09 4.02 -51.35
C SER A 583 -0.13 4.62 -52.38
N VAL A 584 1.12 4.15 -52.38
CA VAL A 584 2.21 4.61 -53.24
C VAL A 584 2.49 3.56 -54.32
N ARG A 585 2.81 4.01 -55.53
CA ARG A 585 3.25 3.12 -56.62
C ARG A 585 4.70 2.69 -56.36
N PRO A 586 5.07 1.41 -56.55
CA PRO A 586 6.44 0.94 -56.36
C PRO A 586 7.47 1.78 -57.11
N GLY A 587 7.32 1.92 -58.43
CA GLY A 587 8.28 2.65 -59.27
C GLY A 587 9.73 2.30 -58.90
N GLN A 588 10.58 3.33 -58.81
CA GLN A 588 11.99 3.18 -58.43
C GLN A 588 12.21 2.85 -56.94
N HIS A 589 11.18 2.92 -56.10
CA HIS A 589 11.30 2.71 -54.65
C HIS A 589 11.48 1.24 -54.26
N MET A 590 11.28 0.29 -55.18
CA MET A 590 11.43 -1.15 -54.97
C MET A 590 12.25 -1.85 -56.07
N ASP A 591 13.03 -1.10 -56.85
CA ASP A 591 13.84 -1.65 -57.96
C ASP A 591 15.12 -2.36 -57.47
N ALA A 592 15.56 -2.04 -56.25
CA ALA A 592 16.72 -2.69 -55.63
C ALA A 592 16.41 -4.13 -55.22
N VAL A 593 17.47 -4.95 -55.14
CA VAL A 593 17.40 -6.31 -54.59
C VAL A 593 17.20 -6.20 -53.08
N GLU A 594 16.24 -6.93 -52.52
CA GLU A 594 15.99 -6.96 -51.07
C GLU A 594 16.48 -8.29 -50.47
N PRO A 595 17.68 -8.34 -49.87
CA PRO A 595 18.31 -9.58 -49.42
C PRO A 595 17.51 -10.31 -48.34
N LEU A 596 16.75 -9.58 -47.53
CA LEU A 596 15.95 -10.12 -46.42
C LEU A 596 14.89 -11.13 -46.90
N ILE A 597 14.48 -11.07 -48.18
CA ILE A 597 13.56 -12.04 -48.79
C ILE A 597 14.17 -13.44 -48.78
N ALA A 598 15.43 -13.59 -49.16
CA ALA A 598 16.10 -14.88 -49.17
C ALA A 598 16.50 -15.33 -47.76
N GLU A 599 16.96 -14.41 -46.91
CA GLU A 599 17.40 -14.73 -45.55
C GLU A 599 16.28 -15.29 -44.66
N PHE A 600 15.05 -14.78 -44.85
CA PHE A 600 13.88 -15.20 -44.08
C PHE A 600 12.90 -16.09 -44.86
N ASP A 601 13.29 -16.60 -46.04
CA ASP A 601 12.43 -17.44 -46.91
C ASP A 601 11.03 -16.83 -47.13
N LEU A 602 10.96 -15.53 -47.47
CA LEU A 602 9.70 -14.82 -47.66
C LEU A 602 9.04 -15.21 -48.99
N ARG A 603 8.43 -16.40 -49.04
CA ARG A 603 7.83 -17.00 -50.27
C ARG A 603 6.77 -16.13 -50.95
N GLY A 604 6.09 -15.27 -50.20
CA GLY A 604 5.13 -14.31 -50.76
C GLY A 604 5.79 -13.18 -51.56
N TRP A 605 7.09 -12.99 -51.40
CA TRP A 605 7.87 -11.87 -51.92
C TRP A 605 9.00 -12.30 -52.87
N VAL A 606 9.14 -13.60 -53.16
CA VAL A 606 10.07 -14.06 -54.20
C VAL A 606 9.53 -13.74 -55.60
N ASN A 607 10.44 -13.65 -56.57
CA ASN A 607 10.08 -13.51 -57.98
C ASN A 607 9.34 -14.75 -58.50
N GLN A 608 8.02 -14.68 -58.61
CA GLN A 608 7.18 -15.80 -59.08
C GLN A 608 7.36 -16.09 -60.57
N SER A 609 7.89 -15.13 -61.33
CA SER A 609 8.12 -15.25 -62.77
C SER A 609 9.49 -15.85 -63.10
N TYR A 610 10.37 -16.04 -62.11
CA TYR A 610 11.73 -16.51 -62.29
C TYR A 610 11.89 -17.96 -61.80
N THR A 611 12.21 -18.88 -62.72
CA THR A 611 12.39 -20.31 -62.45
C THR A 611 13.84 -20.75 -62.31
N GLY A 612 14.80 -19.83 -62.44
CA GLY A 612 16.23 -20.14 -62.33
C GLY A 612 16.74 -20.14 -60.88
N ASN A 613 18.03 -20.43 -60.71
CA ASN A 613 18.66 -20.57 -59.38
C ASN A 613 19.42 -19.32 -58.90
N ASP A 614 19.43 -18.24 -59.66
CA ASP A 614 20.10 -16.98 -59.28
C ASP A 614 19.43 -16.36 -58.03
N PRO A 615 20.12 -16.28 -56.88
CA PRO A 615 19.55 -15.75 -55.64
C PRO A 615 19.12 -14.28 -55.77
N VAL A 616 19.83 -13.49 -56.57
CA VAL A 616 19.56 -12.05 -56.76
C VAL A 616 18.23 -11.87 -57.47
N LYS A 617 18.00 -12.62 -58.55
CA LYS A 617 16.75 -12.57 -59.32
C LYS A 617 15.55 -13.10 -58.55
N LYS A 618 15.77 -14.04 -57.61
CA LYS A 618 14.72 -14.52 -56.68
C LYS A 618 14.29 -13.45 -55.68
N CYS A 619 15.20 -12.56 -55.26
CA CYS A 619 14.94 -11.48 -54.30
C CYS A 619 14.38 -10.19 -54.92
N MET A 620 13.91 -10.25 -56.18
CA MET A 620 13.24 -9.14 -56.86
C MET A 620 11.79 -9.54 -57.18
N PRO A 621 10.81 -9.26 -56.31
CA PRO A 621 9.44 -9.72 -56.47
C PRO A 621 8.85 -9.27 -57.82
N ALA A 622 8.28 -10.23 -58.57
CA ALA A 622 7.56 -9.94 -59.81
C ALA A 622 6.43 -10.96 -60.04
N PRO A 623 5.21 -10.50 -60.41
CA PRO A 623 4.82 -9.10 -60.60
C PRO A 623 4.57 -8.35 -59.29
N LEU A 624 4.87 -7.04 -59.27
CA LEU A 624 4.48 -6.14 -58.19
C LEU A 624 3.02 -5.69 -58.34
N LYS A 625 2.35 -5.34 -57.24
CA LYS A 625 1.02 -4.71 -57.25
C LYS A 625 1.12 -3.26 -57.74
N ASP A 626 0.04 -2.76 -58.32
CA ASP A 626 -0.03 -1.38 -58.82
C ASP A 626 0.29 -0.33 -57.73
N ASN A 627 -0.16 -0.56 -56.49
CA ASN A 627 0.11 0.32 -55.36
C ASN A 627 0.22 -0.47 -54.05
N TYR A 628 1.04 0.02 -53.12
CA TYR A 628 1.18 -0.52 -51.76
C TYR A 628 0.89 0.55 -50.70
N ARG A 629 0.38 0.11 -49.56
CA ARG A 629 0.42 0.90 -48.32
C ARG A 629 1.61 0.44 -47.51
N GLY A 630 2.36 1.35 -46.93
CA GLY A 630 3.62 1.03 -46.26
C GLY A 630 4.31 2.26 -45.69
N LEU A 631 5.56 2.08 -45.31
CA LEU A 631 6.48 3.17 -44.97
C LEU A 631 7.17 3.66 -46.23
N LEU A 632 7.42 4.97 -46.31
CA LEU A 632 8.18 5.60 -47.38
C LEU A 632 9.38 6.35 -46.79
N ARG A 633 10.57 6.07 -47.31
CA ARG A 633 11.80 6.75 -46.93
C ARG A 633 11.75 8.20 -47.42
N THR A 634 11.91 9.13 -46.50
CA THR A 634 12.07 10.55 -46.82
C THR A 634 13.43 10.71 -47.49
N SER A 635 13.45 11.15 -48.75
CA SER A 635 14.70 11.51 -49.41
C SER A 635 15.27 12.73 -48.71
N ALA A 636 16.26 12.53 -47.84
CA ALA A 636 17.10 13.62 -47.37
C ALA A 636 17.79 14.23 -48.60
N GLY A 637 17.70 15.55 -48.76
CA GLY A 637 18.28 16.23 -49.90
C GLY A 637 19.78 15.97 -50.08
N SER A 638 20.17 15.89 -51.35
CA SER A 638 21.53 15.95 -51.93
C SER A 638 22.43 14.71 -51.90
N GLY A 639 22.52 14.08 -53.09
CA GLY A 639 23.74 13.56 -53.73
C GLY A 639 24.83 12.95 -52.85
N ALA A 640 24.80 11.63 -52.71
CA ALA A 640 26.02 10.83 -52.59
C ALA A 640 25.80 9.51 -53.34
N SER A 641 26.54 9.35 -54.43
CA SER A 641 26.74 8.09 -55.13
C SER A 641 27.12 6.99 -54.14
N GLY A 642 26.41 5.86 -54.18
CA GLY A 642 26.66 4.71 -53.32
C GLY A 642 28.09 4.18 -53.41
N PRO A 643 28.58 3.45 -52.39
CA PRO A 643 29.90 2.84 -52.43
C PRO A 643 29.91 1.72 -53.48
N SER A 644 30.76 1.90 -54.49
CA SER A 644 31.11 0.88 -55.47
C SER A 644 31.78 -0.30 -54.74
N LEU A 645 31.18 -1.48 -54.82
CA LEU A 645 31.84 -2.76 -54.53
C LEU A 645 33.08 -2.89 -55.41
N VAL A 646 34.27 -2.71 -54.82
CA VAL A 646 35.54 -3.12 -55.44
C VAL A 646 35.75 -4.59 -55.10
N ALA A 647 35.80 -5.40 -56.14
CA ALA A 647 36.15 -6.81 -56.10
C ALA A 647 37.56 -7.00 -55.50
N ALA A 648 37.65 -7.66 -54.34
CA ALA A 648 38.89 -8.24 -53.85
C ALA A 648 39.07 -9.61 -54.51
N GLY A 649 39.88 -9.63 -55.57
CA GLY A 649 40.36 -10.85 -56.22
C GLY A 649 41.28 -11.63 -55.29
N ALA A 650 41.15 -12.95 -55.37
CA ALA A 650 42.06 -13.92 -54.80
C ALA A 650 43.49 -13.72 -55.33
N ALA A 651 44.47 -13.79 -54.44
CA ALA A 651 45.84 -14.15 -54.77
C ALA A 651 46.40 -15.02 -53.62
N GLU A 652 46.70 -16.27 -53.98
CA GLU A 652 47.53 -17.19 -53.24
C GLU A 652 48.99 -16.70 -53.15
N GLU A 653 49.72 -17.38 -52.27
CA GLU A 653 51.16 -17.69 -52.27
C GLU A 653 52.13 -16.95 -51.33
N GLN A 654 52.70 -17.81 -50.46
CA GLN A 654 54.11 -17.91 -50.05
C GLN A 654 54.68 -16.93 -49.01
N SER A 655 54.70 -17.36 -47.74
CA SER A 655 55.90 -17.86 -47.03
C SER A 655 55.56 -18.30 -45.61
#